data_AF-A0A9Q6N809-F1
#
_entry.id   AF-A0A9Q6N809-F1
#
_cell.length_a   1.000
_cell.length_b   1.000
_cell.length_c   1.000
_cell.angle_alpha   90.00
_cell.angle_beta   90.00
_cell.angle_gamma   90.00
#
_symmetry.space_group_name_H-M   'P 1'
#
loop_
_entity.id
_entity.type
_entity.pdbx_description
1 polymer ?
#
loop_
_entity_poly.entity_id
_entity_poly.type
_entity_poly.pdbx_seq_one_letter_code
_entity_poly.pdbx_strand_id
1 'polypeptide(L)'
;MDALSAPSLVEHLQQRLSAATTDHPSFIGAPIDISSLTPAQLGSLWPAIRRALRTPENPAAQQLATSIVQQAAQLELCPALDQTTLLEVLRTCLSGQEAVEQLAYHSGKPSSALSSELHRILGEPSIRWAADYHQTYVLAQWLDAQAQAALHRCVEQHYADAPYVRQEFELLEQLEPQSRLALASSEYWTGHHSLSSDPATALADDAAYVEFSRQILNTAAQRLEDIHSGATPYVADGAFSTHDTPVIARAARIALRRDAPWLPPLMDTLLTKACVAPTQAKTAPSQSLAIALGHCIEQIPTPESVQTLRSALSLVRHAGLQKKLTRNLKPAERGLAQRPEIALRLAPISAPGKAQHALLASCLESGLWQHFELSLSDWRRQLVDSAVGAPFAHSLIWVAHNDCGQRCSFLLTQNAQALDVRGQPLPLDAGCRISLWHPLSSDEAERQAWQAVITERQIRQPLRQVFREHYQAPDHELESPSYQAFAGYSLSIRPLIGLARREGWKIDRDGSLSRNLSDIRVTLNVDVPLYPGLQGHCLSGATCFARRTEKHWQPVLLKNVPVQVFSEACRAIDLLVSISAFAVEELTQTAAGIPLPQASPGKREERLNRLAGHNLTQMTLMRQQVLNTAFATHIKAGKLSMDERHVRVGDYAVHLVTGRVSRDGGAVDLPLAAQSGKLAALPWLPYDEVLLERIANTVCALLNRSRH
;
A
#
# COMPACT_ATOMS: atom_id res chain seq x y z
N MET A 1 -38.86 7.42 49.61
CA MET A 1 -38.06 6.31 49.06
C MET A 1 -37.64 6.77 47.68
N ASP A 2 -36.49 7.43 47.63
CA ASP A 2 -35.96 8.07 46.43
C ASP A 2 -35.51 7.01 45.43
N ALA A 3 -35.90 7.21 44.18
CA ALA A 3 -35.39 6.46 43.05
C ALA A 3 -33.90 6.80 42.87
N LEU A 4 -33.01 5.86 43.21
CA LEU A 4 -31.58 5.95 42.88
C LEU A 4 -31.46 6.09 41.36
N SER A 5 -31.09 7.28 40.90
CA SER A 5 -30.84 7.57 39.48
C SER A 5 -29.67 6.71 39.00
N ALA A 6 -29.83 6.02 37.87
CA ALA A 6 -28.75 5.25 37.27
C ALA A 6 -27.54 6.18 36.99
N PRO A 7 -26.31 5.75 37.29
CA PRO A 7 -25.12 6.57 37.06
C PRO A 7 -24.97 6.92 35.59
N SER A 8 -24.55 8.14 35.30
CA SER A 8 -24.23 8.56 33.93
C SER A 8 -23.10 7.69 33.34
N LEU A 9 -23.03 7.60 32.00
CA LEU A 9 -22.00 6.81 31.32
C LEU A 9 -20.58 7.21 31.76
N VAL A 10 -20.35 8.52 31.98
CA VAL A 10 -19.08 9.06 32.49
C VAL A 10 -18.79 8.55 33.90
N GLU A 11 -19.75 8.62 34.83
CA GLU A 11 -19.57 8.11 36.20
C GLU A 11 -19.30 6.60 36.21
N HIS A 12 -20.02 5.84 35.38
CA HIS A 12 -19.82 4.40 35.25
C HIS A 12 -18.42 4.06 34.74
N LEU A 13 -17.95 4.72 33.67
CA LEU A 13 -16.60 4.54 33.14
C LEU A 13 -15.53 4.97 34.15
N GLN A 14 -15.73 6.09 34.83
CA GLN A 14 -14.80 6.61 35.84
C GLN A 14 -14.64 5.63 37.01
N GLN A 15 -15.75 5.06 37.51
CA GLN A 15 -15.74 4.04 38.56
C GLN A 15 -14.97 2.80 38.13
N ARG A 16 -15.22 2.30 36.91
CA ARG A 16 -14.54 1.11 36.39
C ARG A 16 -13.05 1.32 36.13
N LEU A 17 -12.66 2.50 35.64
CA LEU A 17 -11.25 2.86 35.43
C LEU A 17 -10.49 3.05 36.75
N SER A 18 -11.19 3.41 37.83
CA SER A 18 -10.59 3.73 39.13
C SER A 18 -10.75 2.62 40.18
N ALA A 19 -11.43 1.52 39.85
CA ALA A 19 -11.68 0.42 40.79
C ALA A 19 -10.37 -0.25 41.22
N ALA A 20 -10.22 -0.51 42.52
CA ALA A 20 -8.96 -0.98 43.10
C ALA A 20 -8.61 -2.44 42.73
N THR A 21 -9.58 -3.25 42.31
CA THR A 21 -9.41 -4.65 41.89
C THR A 21 -10.74 -5.17 41.32
N THR A 22 -10.70 -6.00 40.26
CA THR A 22 -11.85 -6.83 39.84
C THR A 22 -11.76 -8.21 40.49
N ASP A 23 -12.89 -8.77 40.94
CA ASP A 23 -12.97 -10.07 41.65
C ASP A 23 -12.43 -11.27 40.84
N HIS A 24 -12.19 -11.12 39.52
CA HIS A 24 -11.49 -12.11 38.72
C HIS A 24 -10.85 -11.48 37.45
N PRO A 25 -9.57 -11.76 37.10
CA PRO A 25 -8.89 -11.17 35.93
C PRO A 25 -9.51 -11.54 34.57
N SER A 26 -10.38 -12.56 34.54
CA SER A 26 -11.10 -13.01 33.33
C SER A 26 -12.49 -12.39 33.15
N PHE A 27 -12.98 -11.59 34.10
CA PHE A 27 -14.36 -11.07 34.08
C PHE A 27 -14.36 -9.55 33.92
N ILE A 28 -14.36 -9.10 32.65
CA ILE A 28 -14.20 -7.69 32.28
C ILE A 28 -15.51 -7.10 31.73
N GLY A 29 -16.57 -7.92 31.61
CA GLY A 29 -17.85 -7.52 30.99
C GLY A 29 -17.70 -7.21 29.48
N ALA A 30 -18.81 -6.91 28.81
CA ALA A 30 -18.78 -6.48 27.41
C ALA A 30 -18.09 -5.10 27.27
N PRO A 31 -17.45 -4.81 26.12
CA PRO A 31 -16.98 -3.46 25.81
C PRO A 31 -18.12 -2.46 25.95
N ILE A 32 -17.87 -1.36 26.66
CA ILE A 32 -18.85 -0.28 26.79
C ILE A 32 -18.72 0.62 25.56
N ASP A 33 -19.83 0.86 24.87
CA ASP A 33 -19.89 1.79 23.74
C ASP A 33 -19.75 3.24 24.24
N ILE A 34 -18.76 3.95 23.70
CA ILE A 34 -18.50 5.36 24.03
C ILE A 34 -19.01 6.35 22.97
N SER A 35 -19.75 5.88 21.95
CA SER A 35 -20.24 6.70 20.82
C SER A 35 -21.04 7.94 21.22
N SER A 36 -21.66 7.92 22.41
CA SER A 36 -22.43 9.04 22.96
C SER A 36 -21.60 10.09 23.71
N LEU A 37 -20.29 9.87 23.92
CA LEU A 37 -19.43 10.82 24.63
C LEU A 37 -19.08 12.02 23.76
N THR A 38 -19.12 13.20 24.37
CA THR A 38 -18.56 14.44 23.81
C THR A 38 -17.04 14.54 24.07
N PRO A 39 -16.31 15.39 23.31
CA PRO A 39 -14.88 15.65 23.57
C PRO A 39 -14.57 16.04 25.02
N ALA A 40 -15.42 16.88 25.63
CA ALA A 40 -15.25 17.32 27.02
C ALA A 40 -15.47 16.19 28.03
N GLN A 41 -16.47 15.33 27.78
CA GLN A 41 -16.72 14.16 28.64
C GLN A 41 -15.57 13.14 28.54
N LEU A 42 -15.09 12.86 27.32
CA LEU A 42 -13.89 12.03 27.13
C LEU A 42 -12.66 12.66 27.82
N GLY A 43 -12.53 13.99 27.74
CA GLY A 43 -11.49 14.75 28.45
C GLY A 43 -11.52 14.58 29.96
N SER A 44 -12.71 14.58 30.56
CA SER A 44 -12.89 14.36 32.01
C SER A 44 -12.45 12.97 32.49
N LEU A 45 -12.59 11.95 31.63
CA LEU A 45 -12.16 10.57 31.88
C LEU A 45 -10.66 10.36 31.63
N TRP A 46 -10.03 11.26 30.85
CA TRP A 46 -8.69 11.08 30.33
C TRP A 46 -7.61 10.82 31.40
N PRO A 47 -7.59 11.53 32.55
CA PRO A 47 -6.62 11.23 33.62
C PRO A 47 -6.73 9.78 34.13
N ALA A 48 -7.96 9.26 34.31
CA ALA A 48 -8.19 7.90 34.75
C ALA A 48 -7.79 6.87 33.67
N ILE A 49 -8.10 7.15 32.40
CA ILE A 49 -7.66 6.34 31.25
C ILE A 49 -6.13 6.24 31.23
N ARG A 50 -5.42 7.37 31.34
CA ARG A 50 -3.94 7.41 31.30
C ARG A 50 -3.32 6.66 32.48
N ARG A 51 -3.91 6.77 33.68
CA ARG A 51 -3.48 5.99 34.85
C ARG A 51 -3.69 4.49 34.62
N ALA A 52 -4.87 4.08 34.16
CA ALA A 52 -5.21 2.68 33.93
C ALA A 52 -4.31 2.02 32.86
N LEU A 53 -3.93 2.74 31.81
CA LEU A 53 -2.99 2.23 30.79
C LEU A 53 -1.60 1.89 31.36
N ARG A 54 -1.22 2.52 32.49
CA ARG A 54 0.10 2.40 33.13
C ARG A 54 0.12 1.50 34.36
N THR A 55 -1.02 0.97 34.79
CA THR A 55 -1.11 0.13 35.98
C THR A 55 -1.19 -1.35 35.57
N PRO A 56 -0.06 -2.07 35.43
CA PRO A 56 -0.09 -3.49 35.08
C PRO A 56 -0.79 -4.36 36.13
N GLU A 57 -0.92 -3.84 37.35
CA GLU A 57 -1.57 -4.52 38.49
C GLU A 57 -3.10 -4.54 38.40
N ASN A 58 -3.68 -3.83 37.42
CA ASN A 58 -5.12 -3.87 37.12
C ASN A 58 -5.36 -4.11 35.60
N PRO A 59 -5.23 -5.36 35.13
CA PRO A 59 -5.39 -5.69 33.71
C PRO A 59 -6.80 -5.39 33.18
N ALA A 60 -7.83 -5.46 34.03
CA ALA A 60 -9.20 -5.13 33.65
C ALA A 60 -9.37 -3.64 33.33
N ALA A 61 -8.82 -2.75 34.16
CA ALA A 61 -8.82 -1.30 33.90
C ALA A 61 -7.95 -0.95 32.69
N GLN A 62 -6.78 -1.59 32.53
CA GLN A 62 -5.91 -1.40 31.37
C GLN A 62 -6.62 -1.80 30.06
N GLN A 63 -7.31 -2.94 30.05
CA GLN A 63 -8.06 -3.41 28.89
C GLN A 63 -9.25 -2.51 28.57
N LEU A 64 -9.98 -2.03 29.59
CA LEU A 64 -11.04 -1.04 29.41
C LEU A 64 -10.50 0.26 28.82
N ALA A 65 -9.41 0.80 29.38
CA ALA A 65 -8.77 2.02 28.89
C ALA A 65 -8.27 1.85 27.43
N THR A 66 -7.67 0.69 27.12
CA THR A 66 -7.26 0.35 25.74
C THR A 66 -8.47 0.33 24.80
N SER A 67 -9.58 -0.29 25.23
CA SER A 67 -10.81 -0.32 24.45
C SER A 67 -11.39 1.08 24.22
N ILE A 68 -11.42 1.94 25.26
CA ILE A 68 -11.90 3.32 25.14
C ILE A 68 -11.02 4.11 24.16
N VAL A 69 -9.69 4.01 24.25
CA VAL A 69 -8.77 4.70 23.33
C VAL A 69 -8.94 4.19 21.90
N GLN A 70 -9.11 2.88 21.70
CA GLN A 70 -9.38 2.30 20.39
C GLN A 70 -10.71 2.79 19.82
N GLN A 71 -11.78 2.81 20.61
CA GLN A 71 -13.08 3.33 20.19
C GLN A 71 -13.03 4.83 19.90
N ALA A 72 -12.35 5.63 20.73
CA ALA A 72 -12.20 7.07 20.51
C ALA A 72 -11.45 7.35 19.21
N ALA A 73 -10.40 6.56 18.93
CA ALA A 73 -9.68 6.60 17.67
C ALA A 73 -10.53 6.14 16.47
N GLN A 74 -11.45 5.19 16.65
CA GLN A 74 -12.41 4.76 15.62
C GLN A 74 -13.48 5.83 15.33
N LEU A 75 -13.90 6.57 16.36
CA LEU A 75 -14.90 7.61 16.28
C LEU A 75 -14.34 8.98 15.88
N GLU A 76 -13.01 9.08 15.68
CA GLU A 76 -12.30 10.36 15.50
C GLU A 76 -12.59 11.37 16.64
N LEU A 77 -12.88 10.84 17.83
CA LEU A 77 -13.22 11.61 19.01
C LEU A 77 -11.95 11.95 19.78
N CYS A 78 -11.49 13.19 19.68
CA CYS A 78 -10.37 13.67 20.51
C CYS A 78 -10.86 14.16 21.88
N PRO A 79 -10.15 13.85 22.98
CA PRO A 79 -10.44 14.46 24.27
C PRO A 79 -10.19 15.97 24.21
N ALA A 80 -11.05 16.74 24.86
CA ALA A 80 -10.82 18.16 25.12
C ALA A 80 -10.46 18.32 26.60
N LEU A 81 -9.20 18.65 26.90
CA LEU A 81 -8.70 18.79 28.26
C LEU A 81 -8.84 20.25 28.73
N ASP A 82 -9.48 20.43 29.89
CA ASP A 82 -9.40 21.69 30.62
C ASP A 82 -8.08 21.80 31.40
N GLN A 83 -7.82 22.93 32.06
CA GLN A 83 -6.56 23.13 32.79
C GLN A 83 -6.39 22.13 33.95
N THR A 84 -7.47 21.69 34.59
CA THR A 84 -7.41 20.80 35.75
C THR A 84 -7.10 19.38 35.30
N THR A 85 -7.80 18.89 34.29
CA THR A 85 -7.61 17.55 33.73
C THR A 85 -6.26 17.43 33.04
N LEU A 86 -5.82 18.46 32.30
CA LEU A 86 -4.47 18.50 31.72
C LEU A 86 -3.40 18.42 32.81
N LEU A 87 -3.53 19.18 33.90
CA LEU A 87 -2.56 19.16 35.01
C LEU A 87 -2.45 17.77 35.64
N GLU A 88 -3.58 17.08 35.86
CA GLU A 88 -3.58 15.72 36.38
C GLU A 88 -2.89 14.74 35.43
N VAL A 89 -3.13 14.88 34.13
CA VAL A 89 -2.48 14.03 33.13
C VAL A 89 -0.97 14.29 33.09
N LEU A 90 -0.52 15.55 33.06
CA LEU A 90 0.90 15.91 33.01
C LEU A 90 1.68 15.38 34.23
N ARG A 91 1.05 15.29 35.41
CA ARG A 91 1.66 14.65 36.60
C ARG A 91 2.03 13.20 36.39
N THR A 92 1.37 12.52 35.46
CA THR A 92 1.66 11.12 35.12
C THR A 92 2.62 11.00 33.94
N CYS A 93 2.89 12.07 33.19
CA CYS A 93 3.81 12.08 32.06
C CYS A 93 5.26 11.87 32.52
N LEU A 94 5.96 11.00 31.79
CA LEU A 94 7.36 10.62 32.07
C LEU A 94 8.34 11.19 31.05
N SER A 95 7.85 11.69 29.91
CA SER A 95 8.69 12.24 28.84
C SER A 95 8.07 13.51 28.23
N GLY A 96 8.91 14.30 27.56
CA GLY A 96 8.48 15.47 26.81
C GLY A 96 7.51 15.13 25.68
N GLN A 97 7.76 14.04 24.95
CA GLN A 97 6.86 13.54 23.91
C GLN A 97 5.44 13.31 24.43
N GLU A 98 5.30 12.61 25.55
CA GLU A 98 3.99 12.37 26.14
C GLU A 98 3.30 13.69 26.48
N ALA A 99 4.03 14.67 27.02
CA ALA A 99 3.50 15.99 27.35
C ALA A 99 3.02 16.74 26.10
N VAL A 100 3.80 16.74 25.01
CA VAL A 100 3.41 17.33 23.72
C VAL A 100 2.09 16.73 23.21
N GLU A 101 1.96 15.40 23.28
CA GLU A 101 0.72 14.71 22.87
C GLU A 101 -0.49 15.16 23.69
N GLN A 102 -0.32 15.45 24.99
CA GLN A 102 -1.45 15.89 25.83
C GLN A 102 -1.77 17.38 25.61
N LEU A 103 -0.77 18.22 25.37
CA LEU A 103 -0.98 19.64 25.09
C LEU A 103 -1.80 19.84 23.81
N ALA A 104 -1.70 18.93 22.84
CA ALA A 104 -2.52 18.96 21.63
C ALA A 104 -4.04 18.88 21.90
N TYR A 105 -4.46 18.43 23.09
CA TYR A 105 -5.86 18.33 23.50
C TYR A 105 -6.37 19.57 24.28
N HIS A 106 -5.54 20.60 24.45
CA HIS A 106 -5.88 21.82 25.19
C HIS A 106 -5.83 23.05 24.28
N SER A 107 -6.83 23.92 24.37
CA SER A 107 -6.95 25.14 23.55
C SER A 107 -6.71 26.45 24.31
N GLY A 108 -6.28 26.39 25.57
CA GLY A 108 -6.04 27.56 26.43
C GLY A 108 -4.56 27.88 26.66
N LYS A 109 -4.30 29.01 27.34
CA LYS A 109 -2.95 29.38 27.81
C LYS A 109 -2.59 28.60 29.08
N PRO A 110 -1.30 28.26 29.30
CA PRO A 110 -0.87 27.58 30.52
C PRO A 110 -1.12 28.44 31.77
N SER A 111 -1.62 27.80 32.82
CA SER A 111 -1.57 28.34 34.18
C SER A 111 -0.18 28.14 34.77
N SER A 112 0.16 28.88 35.84
CA SER A 112 1.43 28.71 36.54
C SER A 112 1.66 27.27 37.03
N ALA A 113 0.59 26.56 37.43
CA ALA A 113 0.67 25.16 37.83
C ALA A 113 1.05 24.23 36.66
N LEU A 114 0.51 24.47 35.46
CA LEU A 114 0.87 23.71 34.25
C LEU A 114 2.32 23.99 33.86
N SER A 115 2.76 25.25 33.89
CA SER A 115 4.15 25.61 33.60
C SER A 115 5.14 24.98 34.57
N SER A 116 4.80 24.89 35.87
CA SER A 116 5.63 24.18 36.86
C SER A 116 5.74 22.68 36.57
N GLU A 117 4.65 22.05 36.16
CA GLU A 117 4.63 20.62 35.83
C GLU A 117 5.43 20.33 34.55
N LEU A 118 5.33 21.20 33.55
CA LEU A 118 6.13 21.12 32.33
C LEU A 118 7.63 21.32 32.62
N HIS A 119 8.01 22.23 33.54
CA HIS A 119 9.38 22.34 34.03
C HIS A 119 9.87 21.03 34.68
N ARG A 120 9.05 20.36 35.50
CA ARG A 120 9.40 19.05 36.08
C ARG A 120 9.68 18.00 35.00
N ILE A 121 8.85 17.97 33.95
CA ILE A 121 8.97 16.99 32.86
C ILE A 121 10.24 17.25 32.03
N LEU A 122 10.52 18.52 31.70
CA LEU A 122 11.71 18.89 30.94
C LEU A 122 13.01 18.78 31.76
N GLY A 123 12.93 18.96 33.07
CA GLY A 123 14.09 19.03 33.95
C GLY A 123 14.95 20.26 33.66
N GLU A 124 16.21 20.22 34.10
CA GLU A 124 17.16 21.32 33.87
C GLU A 124 17.67 21.35 32.41
N PRO A 125 17.99 22.54 31.87
CA PRO A 125 18.60 22.69 30.56
C PRO A 125 19.83 21.79 30.41
N SER A 126 19.82 20.93 29.39
CA SER A 126 20.83 19.89 29.23
C SER A 126 20.99 19.48 27.76
N ILE A 127 21.94 18.58 27.49
CA ILE A 127 22.11 17.98 26.16
C ILE A 127 20.83 17.29 25.64
N ARG A 128 19.95 16.82 26.54
CA ARG A 128 18.67 16.22 26.15
C ARG A 128 17.71 17.25 25.56
N TRP A 129 17.71 18.48 26.08
CA TRP A 129 16.91 19.57 25.49
C TRP A 129 17.32 19.84 24.05
N ALA A 130 18.62 19.80 23.77
CA ALA A 130 19.11 19.92 22.40
C ALA A 130 18.76 18.67 21.57
N ALA A 131 18.97 17.46 22.09
CA ALA A 131 18.66 16.23 21.37
C ALA A 131 17.19 16.12 20.93
N ASP A 132 16.28 16.58 21.79
CA ASP A 132 14.82 16.56 21.58
C ASP A 132 14.26 17.96 21.24
N TYR A 133 15.05 18.79 20.56
CA TYR A 133 14.75 20.23 20.40
C TYR A 133 13.36 20.55 19.82
N HIS A 134 12.79 19.69 18.96
CA HIS A 134 11.43 19.87 18.46
C HIS A 134 10.39 19.81 19.59
N GLN A 135 10.50 18.79 20.45
CA GLN A 135 9.64 18.61 21.62
C GLN A 135 9.89 19.73 22.62
N THR A 136 11.16 19.99 22.94
CA THR A 136 11.52 21.03 23.90
C THR A 136 11.09 22.41 23.43
N TYR A 137 11.15 22.70 22.14
CA TYR A 137 10.66 23.96 21.58
C TYR A 137 9.16 24.13 21.84
N VAL A 138 8.34 23.12 21.49
CA VAL A 138 6.89 23.16 21.74
C VAL A 138 6.58 23.34 23.22
N LEU A 139 7.29 22.64 24.11
CA LEU A 139 7.07 22.72 25.55
C LEU A 139 7.56 24.05 26.15
N ALA A 140 8.71 24.58 25.69
CA ALA A 140 9.28 25.84 26.17
C ALA A 140 8.41 27.07 25.82
N GLN A 141 7.59 26.99 24.76
CA GLN A 141 6.58 28.01 24.45
C GLN A 141 5.52 28.15 25.56
N TRP A 142 5.34 27.13 26.41
CA TRP A 142 4.38 27.10 27.51
C TRP A 142 5.02 27.42 28.87
N LEU A 143 6.32 27.69 28.88
CA LEU A 143 7.09 28.05 30.06
C LEU A 143 7.29 29.57 30.09
N ASP A 144 8.54 30.03 29.97
CA ASP A 144 8.93 31.43 30.00
C ASP A 144 10.08 31.71 29.01
N ALA A 145 10.43 32.99 28.86
CA ALA A 145 11.49 33.43 27.97
C ALA A 145 12.88 32.89 28.39
N GLN A 146 13.09 32.57 29.67
CA GLN A 146 14.35 32.03 30.16
C GLN A 146 14.55 30.58 29.71
N ALA A 147 13.50 29.77 29.74
CA ALA A 147 13.51 28.41 29.20
C ALA A 147 13.76 28.41 27.69
N GLN A 148 13.13 29.32 26.94
CA GLN A 148 13.36 29.45 25.49
C GLN A 148 14.81 29.84 25.18
N ALA A 149 15.36 30.83 25.90
CA ALA A 149 16.76 31.22 25.76
C ALA A 149 17.74 30.11 26.20
N ALA A 150 17.37 29.30 27.18
CA ALA A 150 18.17 28.15 27.60
C ALA A 150 18.19 27.05 26.52
N LEU A 151 17.05 26.75 25.90
CA LEU A 151 16.97 25.82 24.76
C LEU A 151 17.85 26.29 23.60
N HIS A 152 17.77 27.57 23.23
CA HIS A 152 18.60 28.15 22.17
C HIS A 152 20.09 27.91 22.43
N ARG A 153 20.56 28.24 23.65
CA ARG A 153 21.95 27.97 24.06
C ARG A 153 22.30 26.49 24.01
N CYS A 154 21.43 25.60 24.47
CA CYS A 154 21.66 24.16 24.44
C CYS A 154 21.83 23.66 22.99
N VAL A 155 20.97 24.09 22.07
CA VAL A 155 21.03 23.72 20.65
C VAL A 155 22.30 24.25 19.99
N GLU A 156 22.64 25.53 20.18
CA GLU A 156 23.85 26.14 19.62
C GLU A 156 25.13 25.45 20.11
N GLN A 157 25.19 25.09 21.39
CA GLN A 157 26.33 24.39 21.97
C GLN A 157 26.43 22.94 21.50
N HIS A 158 25.32 22.21 21.48
CA HIS A 158 25.31 20.79 21.14
C HIS A 158 25.55 20.54 19.65
N TYR A 159 25.01 21.41 18.78
CA TYR A 159 25.03 21.29 17.33
C TYR A 159 25.94 22.33 16.65
N ALA A 160 27.02 22.72 17.33
CA ALA A 160 27.99 23.68 16.80
C ALA A 160 28.56 23.26 15.43
N ASP A 161 28.72 21.95 15.19
CA ASP A 161 29.20 21.35 13.95
C ASP A 161 28.08 20.85 13.01
N ALA A 162 26.81 21.06 13.37
CA ALA A 162 25.63 20.62 12.62
C ALA A 162 24.78 21.81 12.14
N PRO A 163 25.21 22.52 11.07
CA PRO A 163 24.58 23.75 10.63
C PRO A 163 23.17 23.56 10.07
N TYR A 164 22.79 22.36 9.62
CA TYR A 164 21.45 22.10 9.08
C TYR A 164 20.44 21.94 10.21
N VAL A 165 20.85 21.30 11.31
CA VAL A 165 20.04 21.22 12.53
C VAL A 165 19.75 22.61 13.09
N ARG A 166 20.76 23.47 13.19
CA ARG A 166 20.58 24.84 13.68
C ARG A 166 19.63 25.65 12.79
N GLN A 167 19.73 25.51 11.47
CA GLN A 167 18.79 26.14 10.55
C GLN A 167 17.36 25.59 10.68
N GLU A 168 17.17 24.28 10.88
CA GLU A 168 15.82 23.70 11.15
C GLU A 168 15.25 24.20 12.49
N PHE A 169 16.10 24.37 13.51
CA PHE A 169 15.69 24.91 14.80
C PHE A 169 15.19 26.36 14.70
N GLU A 170 15.93 27.23 14.02
CA GLU A 170 15.52 28.63 13.79
C GLU A 170 14.23 28.73 12.95
N LEU A 171 13.98 27.77 12.07
CA LEU A 171 12.76 27.70 11.27
C LEU A 171 11.51 27.46 12.13
N LEU A 172 11.63 26.79 13.29
CA LEU A 172 10.47 26.36 14.08
C LEU A 172 9.51 27.51 14.43
N GLU A 173 10.02 28.72 14.63
CA GLU A 173 9.19 29.90 14.92
C GLU A 173 8.27 30.30 13.75
N GLN A 174 8.70 30.03 12.52
CA GLN A 174 8.00 30.38 11.28
C GLN A 174 7.01 29.31 10.84
N LEU A 175 7.05 28.13 11.46
CA LEU A 175 6.20 27.01 11.09
C LEU A 175 4.78 27.11 11.66
N GLU A 176 3.82 26.62 10.89
CA GLU A 176 2.45 26.47 11.35
C GLU A 176 2.38 25.57 12.60
N PRO A 177 1.45 25.80 13.54
CA PRO A 177 1.34 25.00 14.77
C PRO A 177 1.26 23.50 14.50
N GLN A 178 0.54 23.08 13.46
CA GLN A 178 0.41 21.68 13.06
C GLN A 178 1.75 21.06 12.62
N SER A 179 2.60 21.82 11.92
CA SER A 179 3.93 21.41 11.46
C SER A 179 4.89 21.22 12.63
N ARG A 180 4.87 22.16 13.59
CA ARG A 180 5.65 22.05 14.84
C ARG A 180 5.25 20.82 15.65
N LEU A 181 3.95 20.59 15.81
CA LEU A 181 3.43 19.42 16.52
C LEU A 181 3.79 18.12 15.79
N ALA A 182 3.71 18.09 14.46
CA ALA A 182 4.10 16.93 13.66
C ALA A 182 5.59 16.59 13.85
N LEU A 183 6.47 17.59 13.86
CA LEU A 183 7.89 17.40 14.14
C LEU A 183 8.14 16.91 15.58
N ALA A 184 7.47 17.51 16.56
CA ALA A 184 7.62 17.17 17.97
C ALA A 184 7.07 15.77 18.33
N SER A 185 6.05 15.28 17.62
CA SER A 185 5.43 13.97 17.84
C SER A 185 6.02 12.83 17.00
N SER A 186 7.13 13.08 16.29
CA SER A 186 7.78 12.09 15.44
C SER A 186 9.12 11.60 16.01
N GLU A 187 9.21 10.30 16.29
CA GLU A 187 10.48 9.61 16.57
C GLU A 187 11.17 9.25 15.24
N TYR A 188 11.73 10.23 14.51
CA TYR A 188 12.21 9.98 13.16
C TYR A 188 13.56 9.23 13.11
N TRP A 189 13.53 7.90 12.88
CA TRP A 189 14.50 7.13 12.06
C TRP A 189 14.09 5.66 11.79
N THR A 190 13.10 5.09 12.49
CA THR A 190 12.70 3.69 12.29
C THR A 190 11.34 3.62 11.63
N GLY A 191 11.24 2.97 10.46
CA GLY A 191 10.00 2.82 9.68
C GLY A 191 8.90 1.97 10.33
N HIS A 192 8.71 2.09 11.64
CA HIS A 192 7.71 1.42 12.44
C HIS A 192 7.07 2.41 13.40
N HIS A 193 6.15 3.24 12.93
CA HIS A 193 5.25 3.96 13.82
C HIS A 193 3.99 3.13 14.02
N SER A 194 3.63 2.86 15.26
CA SER A 194 2.35 2.22 15.56
C SER A 194 1.21 3.23 15.77
N LEU A 195 1.46 4.54 15.93
CA LEU A 195 0.41 5.48 16.35
C LEU A 195 0.50 6.96 15.87
N SER A 196 1.58 7.43 15.22
CA SER A 196 1.66 8.82 14.69
C SER A 196 1.79 8.91 13.17
N SER A 197 1.14 9.93 12.59
CA SER A 197 1.19 10.26 11.16
C SER A 197 2.59 10.72 10.75
N ASP A 198 3.07 10.32 9.57
CA ASP A 198 4.35 10.77 9.00
C ASP A 198 4.41 12.30 8.94
N PRO A 199 5.37 12.97 9.62
CA PRO A 199 5.44 14.44 9.67
C PRO A 199 5.59 15.06 8.28
N ALA A 200 6.12 14.31 7.31
CA ALA A 200 6.22 14.78 5.94
C ALA A 200 4.87 15.15 5.31
N THR A 201 3.76 14.67 5.87
CA THR A 201 2.41 15.03 5.42
C THR A 201 2.12 16.49 5.75
N ALA A 202 2.16 16.87 7.04
CA ALA A 202 1.91 18.24 7.48
C ALA A 202 2.94 19.22 6.90
N LEU A 203 4.22 18.83 6.89
CA LEU A 203 5.31 19.69 6.41
C LEU A 203 5.28 19.94 4.90
N ALA A 204 4.64 19.07 4.11
CA ALA A 204 4.52 19.28 2.67
C ALA A 204 3.53 20.38 2.31
N ASP A 205 2.62 20.74 3.21
CA ASP A 205 1.63 21.81 3.02
C ASP A 205 2.08 23.13 3.67
N ASP A 206 3.19 23.11 4.42
CA ASP A 206 3.77 24.29 5.06
C ASP A 206 4.75 25.01 4.12
N ALA A 207 4.37 26.22 3.69
CA ALA A 207 5.15 26.99 2.72
C ALA A 207 6.58 27.31 3.23
N ALA A 208 6.74 27.59 4.53
CA ALA A 208 8.05 27.90 5.11
C ALA A 208 8.96 26.66 5.09
N TYR A 209 8.44 25.48 5.43
CA TYR A 209 9.21 24.24 5.37
C TYR A 209 9.53 23.80 3.94
N VAL A 210 8.64 24.05 2.97
CA VAL A 210 8.89 23.77 1.55
C VAL A 210 10.02 24.62 0.99
N GLU A 211 10.04 25.92 1.30
CA GLU A 211 11.12 26.81 0.88
C GLU A 211 12.44 26.45 1.56
N PHE A 212 12.41 26.20 2.87
CA PHE A 212 13.55 25.67 3.61
C PHE A 212 14.10 24.38 2.98
N SER A 213 13.23 23.46 2.59
CA SER A 213 13.63 22.20 1.96
C SER A 213 14.41 22.45 0.67
N ARG A 214 13.96 23.38 -0.16
CA ARG A 214 14.68 23.78 -1.38
C ARG A 214 16.05 24.35 -1.04
N GLN A 215 16.14 25.25 -0.07
CA GLN A 215 17.39 25.90 0.32
C GLN A 215 18.40 24.89 0.88
N ILE A 216 17.99 24.05 1.83
CA ILE A 216 18.85 23.03 2.44
C ILE A 216 19.39 22.04 1.40
N LEU A 217 18.55 21.58 0.48
CA LEU A 217 19.00 20.64 -0.55
C LEU A 217 20.00 21.28 -1.52
N ASN A 218 19.82 22.56 -1.88
CA ASN A 218 20.80 23.29 -2.69
C ASN A 218 22.14 23.44 -1.95
N THR A 219 22.12 23.86 -0.68
CA THR A 219 23.33 24.03 0.14
C THR A 219 24.08 22.70 0.33
N ALA A 220 23.35 21.61 0.57
CA ALA A 220 23.93 20.27 0.69
C ALA A 220 24.53 19.78 -0.64
N ALA A 221 23.84 20.02 -1.75
CA ALA A 221 24.36 19.69 -3.07
C ALA A 221 25.64 20.48 -3.39
N GLN A 222 25.65 21.79 -3.14
CA GLN A 222 26.82 22.65 -3.34
C GLN A 222 28.01 22.18 -2.51
N ARG A 223 27.80 21.82 -1.24
CA ARG A 223 28.87 21.29 -0.39
C ARG A 223 29.50 20.01 -0.96
N LEU A 224 28.69 19.11 -1.52
CA LEU A 224 29.20 17.92 -2.19
C LEU A 224 29.93 18.26 -3.50
N GLU A 225 29.47 19.26 -4.25
CA GLU A 225 30.20 19.80 -5.41
C GLU A 225 31.55 20.39 -5.01
N ASP A 226 31.63 21.14 -3.91
CA ASP A 226 32.87 21.72 -3.41
C ASP A 226 33.87 20.63 -3.00
N ILE A 227 33.40 19.55 -2.37
CA ILE A 227 34.23 18.37 -2.05
C ILE A 227 34.74 17.70 -3.33
N HIS A 228 33.88 17.58 -4.36
CA HIS A 228 34.24 16.90 -5.60
C HIS A 228 35.13 17.72 -6.53
N SER A 229 35.00 19.04 -6.52
CA SER A 229 35.87 19.97 -7.24
C SER A 229 37.21 20.22 -6.53
N GLY A 230 37.33 19.79 -5.27
CA GLY A 230 38.52 20.01 -4.44
C GLY A 230 38.56 21.37 -3.73
N ALA A 231 37.52 22.19 -3.85
CA ALA A 231 37.37 23.43 -3.09
C ALA A 231 37.27 23.18 -1.58
N THR A 232 36.65 22.04 -1.19
CA THR A 232 36.67 21.53 0.18
C THR A 232 37.48 20.23 0.24
N PRO A 233 38.41 20.06 1.19
CA PRO A 233 39.16 18.81 1.33
C PRO A 233 38.26 17.60 1.55
N TYR A 234 38.51 16.52 0.81
CA TYR A 234 37.79 15.26 0.99
C TYR A 234 38.20 14.56 2.29
N VAL A 235 37.21 14.30 3.14
CA VAL A 235 37.32 13.42 4.31
C VAL A 235 36.28 12.31 4.17
N ALA A 236 36.71 11.05 4.32
CA ALA A 236 35.81 9.92 4.27
C ALA A 236 34.76 10.03 5.39
N ASP A 237 33.48 9.93 5.01
CA ASP A 237 32.31 10.11 5.88
C ASP A 237 32.25 11.47 6.62
N GLY A 238 32.98 12.48 6.12
CA GLY A 238 33.11 13.81 6.73
C GLY A 238 32.29 14.91 6.05
N ALA A 239 31.50 14.59 5.01
CA ALA A 239 30.73 15.61 4.31
C ALA A 239 29.61 16.18 5.19
N PHE A 240 28.95 15.38 6.03
CA PHE A 240 27.86 15.85 6.90
C PHE A 240 27.95 15.16 8.26
N SER A 241 27.60 15.89 9.33
CA SER A 241 27.44 15.27 10.65
C SER A 241 26.29 14.27 10.63
N THR A 242 26.31 13.26 11.50
CA THR A 242 25.18 12.33 11.63
C THR A 242 23.90 13.02 12.09
N HIS A 243 24.01 14.19 12.73
CA HIS A 243 22.89 15.02 13.17
C HIS A 243 22.24 15.82 12.04
N ASP A 244 23.00 16.26 11.02
CA ASP A 244 22.44 17.00 9.88
C ASP A 244 21.69 16.09 8.90
N THR A 245 22.14 14.85 8.74
CA THR A 245 21.58 13.97 7.69
C THR A 245 20.08 13.71 7.80
N PRO A 246 19.46 13.57 9.00
CA PRO A 246 18.00 13.51 9.13
C PRO A 246 17.28 14.74 8.61
N VAL A 247 17.83 15.96 8.80
CA VAL A 247 17.24 17.23 8.32
C VAL A 247 17.24 17.26 6.80
N ILE A 248 18.39 16.97 6.18
CA ILE A 248 18.54 16.93 4.73
C ILE A 248 17.61 15.85 4.13
N ALA A 249 17.54 14.67 4.76
CA ALA A 249 16.66 13.61 4.32
C ALA A 249 15.17 13.98 4.46
N ARG A 250 14.79 14.70 5.52
CA ARG A 250 13.41 15.20 5.69
C ARG A 250 13.06 16.17 4.56
N ALA A 251 13.91 17.14 4.29
CA ALA A 251 13.76 18.06 3.16
C ALA A 251 13.60 17.31 1.81
N ALA A 252 14.42 16.28 1.58
CA ALA A 252 14.30 15.44 0.39
C ALA A 252 12.95 14.70 0.30
N ARG A 253 12.43 14.18 1.43
CA ARG A 253 11.10 13.54 1.48
C ARG A 253 9.98 14.53 1.18
N ILE A 254 10.07 15.76 1.68
CA ILE A 254 9.09 16.81 1.36
C ILE A 254 9.09 17.08 -0.14
N ALA A 255 10.26 17.25 -0.74
CA ALA A 255 10.40 17.51 -2.17
C ALA A 255 9.90 16.33 -3.03
N LEU A 256 10.18 15.08 -2.64
CA LEU A 256 9.69 13.86 -3.31
C LEU A 256 8.17 13.72 -3.19
N ARG A 257 7.59 14.06 -2.02
CA ARG A 257 6.14 14.00 -1.78
C ARG A 257 5.41 15.00 -2.66
N ARG A 258 5.96 16.20 -2.79
CA ARG A 258 5.44 17.27 -3.64
C ARG A 258 5.76 17.10 -5.13
N ASP A 259 6.52 16.06 -5.48
CA ASP A 259 7.01 15.82 -6.84
C ASP A 259 7.67 17.09 -7.45
N ALA A 260 8.53 17.73 -6.66
CA ALA A 260 9.01 19.07 -6.96
C ALA A 260 9.86 19.08 -8.26
N PRO A 261 9.55 19.94 -9.24
CA PRO A 261 10.20 19.91 -10.57
C PRO A 261 11.69 20.25 -10.54
N TRP A 262 12.15 20.93 -9.48
CA TRP A 262 13.56 21.30 -9.28
C TRP A 262 14.39 20.19 -8.59
N LEU A 263 13.75 19.15 -8.05
CA LEU A 263 14.42 18.10 -7.27
C LEU A 263 15.29 17.16 -8.10
N PRO A 264 14.89 16.67 -9.30
CA PRO A 264 15.64 15.65 -10.03
C PRO A 264 17.15 15.92 -10.17
N PRO A 265 17.61 17.11 -10.65
CA PRO A 265 19.05 17.37 -10.74
C PRO A 265 19.73 17.40 -9.36
N LEU A 266 19.07 17.94 -8.33
CA LEU A 266 19.62 17.96 -6.97
C LEU A 266 19.73 16.56 -6.36
N MET A 267 18.71 15.72 -6.55
CA MET A 267 18.71 14.35 -6.05
C MET A 267 19.85 13.54 -6.68
N ASP A 268 20.10 13.74 -7.97
CA ASP A 268 21.22 13.10 -8.67
C ASP A 268 22.58 13.49 -8.08
N THR A 269 22.82 14.81 -7.91
CA THR A 269 24.02 15.33 -7.25
C THR A 269 24.14 14.80 -5.82
N LEU A 270 23.09 14.92 -5.01
CA LEU A 270 23.09 14.54 -3.60
C LEU A 270 23.42 13.06 -3.42
N LEU A 271 22.71 12.16 -4.11
CA LEU A 271 22.91 10.72 -3.91
C LEU A 271 24.24 10.26 -4.48
N THR A 272 24.54 10.62 -5.73
CA THR A 272 25.74 10.13 -6.43
C THR A 272 27.00 10.64 -5.75
N LYS A 273 27.05 11.92 -5.38
CA LYS A 273 28.24 12.51 -4.74
C LYS A 273 28.36 12.17 -3.27
N ALA A 274 27.27 11.90 -2.56
CA ALA A 274 27.37 11.41 -1.18
C ALA A 274 27.92 9.97 -1.12
N CYS A 275 27.61 9.11 -2.10
CA CYS A 275 27.98 7.69 -2.06
C CYS A 275 29.29 7.33 -2.80
N VAL A 276 29.89 8.27 -3.55
CA VAL A 276 31.12 8.05 -4.32
C VAL A 276 32.18 9.09 -3.94
N ALA A 277 33.35 8.63 -3.49
CA ALA A 277 34.50 9.51 -3.26
C ALA A 277 34.95 10.22 -4.55
N PRO A 278 35.44 11.46 -4.48
CA PRO A 278 36.01 12.15 -5.65
C PRO A 278 37.33 11.55 -6.13
N THR A 279 37.94 10.68 -5.31
CA THR A 279 39.19 9.97 -5.62
C THR A 279 38.93 8.52 -6.06
N GLN A 280 39.98 7.72 -6.24
CA GLN A 280 39.85 6.28 -6.49
C GLN A 280 39.51 5.43 -5.25
N ALA A 281 39.33 6.07 -4.08
CA ALA A 281 39.07 5.38 -2.83
C ALA A 281 37.70 4.66 -2.82
N LYS A 282 37.64 3.50 -2.17
CA LYS A 282 36.40 2.74 -1.91
C LYS A 282 35.67 3.26 -0.66
N THR A 283 35.64 4.58 -0.52
CA THR A 283 34.99 5.31 0.58
C THR A 283 33.92 6.24 0.00
N ALA A 284 33.19 6.93 0.87
CA ALA A 284 32.09 7.82 0.49
C ALA A 284 32.17 9.14 1.28
N PRO A 285 31.82 10.29 0.68
CA PRO A 285 31.75 11.56 1.41
C PRO A 285 30.75 11.55 2.57
N SER A 286 29.59 10.88 2.43
CA SER A 286 28.67 10.65 3.55
C SER A 286 27.85 9.39 3.35
N GLN A 287 28.12 8.38 4.18
CA GLN A 287 27.36 7.13 4.20
C GLN A 287 25.96 7.35 4.78
N SER A 288 25.85 8.12 5.86
CA SER A 288 24.59 8.42 6.55
C SER A 288 23.58 9.09 5.62
N LEU A 289 24.01 10.11 4.85
CA LEU A 289 23.15 10.79 3.90
C LEU A 289 22.74 9.87 2.74
N ALA A 290 23.69 9.13 2.15
CA ALA A 290 23.38 8.20 1.06
C ALA A 290 22.34 7.14 1.47
N ILE A 291 22.47 6.59 2.68
CA ILE A 291 21.52 5.62 3.24
C ILE A 291 20.15 6.28 3.45
N ALA A 292 20.13 7.48 4.03
CA ALA A 292 18.89 8.20 4.30
C ALA A 292 18.14 8.53 2.99
N LEU A 293 18.84 9.02 1.96
CA LEU A 293 18.26 9.27 0.64
C LEU A 293 17.74 7.99 -0.02
N GLY A 294 18.46 6.87 0.11
CA GLY A 294 17.98 5.57 -0.35
C GLY A 294 16.62 5.19 0.27
N HIS A 295 16.43 5.44 1.57
CA HIS A 295 15.13 5.25 2.23
C HIS A 295 14.08 6.27 1.79
N CYS A 296 14.45 7.52 1.52
CA CYS A 296 13.53 8.52 0.98
C CYS A 296 12.95 8.06 -0.37
N ILE A 297 13.81 7.57 -1.27
CA ILE A 297 13.44 7.06 -2.59
C ILE A 297 12.58 5.79 -2.46
N GLU A 298 12.91 4.91 -1.51
CA GLU A 298 12.11 3.71 -1.23
C GLU A 298 10.68 4.07 -0.81
N GLN A 299 10.53 5.06 0.05
CA GLN A 299 9.25 5.44 0.64
C GLN A 299 8.39 6.29 -0.30
N ILE A 300 8.98 7.20 -1.06
CA ILE A 300 8.29 8.17 -1.91
C ILE A 300 8.97 8.21 -3.30
N PRO A 301 8.88 7.12 -4.08
CA PRO A 301 9.59 7.02 -5.35
C PRO A 301 8.98 7.91 -6.43
N THR A 302 9.84 8.50 -7.26
CA THR A 302 9.54 9.15 -8.55
C THR A 302 10.36 8.45 -9.66
N PRO A 303 10.01 8.57 -10.96
CA PRO A 303 10.81 8.00 -12.04
C PRO A 303 12.27 8.46 -11.98
N GLU A 304 12.48 9.75 -11.77
CA GLU A 304 13.79 10.38 -11.71
C GLU A 304 14.57 9.89 -10.49
N SER A 305 13.95 9.80 -9.32
CA SER A 305 14.64 9.34 -8.12
C SER A 305 15.02 7.86 -8.18
N VAL A 306 14.18 7.01 -8.77
CA VAL A 306 14.52 5.59 -9.01
C VAL A 306 15.66 5.48 -10.02
N GLN A 307 15.67 6.31 -11.06
CA GLN A 307 16.77 6.37 -12.03
C GLN A 307 18.08 6.86 -11.39
N THR A 308 18.02 7.89 -10.53
CA THR A 308 19.16 8.34 -9.72
C THR A 308 19.69 7.22 -8.83
N LEU A 309 18.81 6.45 -8.17
CA LEU A 309 19.22 5.31 -7.35
C LEU A 309 19.93 4.22 -8.17
N ARG A 310 19.43 3.91 -9.37
CA ARG A 310 20.09 2.98 -10.30
C ARG A 310 21.45 3.49 -10.76
N SER A 311 21.55 4.78 -11.07
CA SER A 311 22.79 5.43 -11.50
C SER A 311 23.83 5.40 -10.38
N ALA A 312 23.45 5.78 -9.16
CA ALA A 312 24.29 5.69 -7.96
C ALA A 312 24.76 4.24 -7.70
N LEU A 313 23.89 3.24 -7.84
CA LEU A 313 24.24 1.82 -7.70
C LEU A 313 25.27 1.33 -8.72
N SER A 314 25.29 1.91 -9.92
CA SER A 314 26.30 1.60 -10.94
C SER A 314 27.67 2.21 -10.65
N LEU A 315 27.73 3.29 -9.86
CA LEU A 315 28.93 4.06 -9.56
C LEU A 315 29.52 3.76 -8.17
N VAL A 316 28.69 3.30 -7.22
CA VAL A 316 29.08 3.09 -5.82
C VAL A 316 30.16 2.01 -5.71
N ARG A 317 31.28 2.37 -5.06
CA ARG A 317 32.43 1.46 -4.84
C ARG A 317 32.49 0.91 -3.42
N HIS A 318 31.76 1.52 -2.49
CA HIS A 318 31.71 1.09 -1.10
C HIS A 318 30.70 -0.05 -0.91
N ALA A 319 31.17 -1.25 -0.56
CA ALA A 319 30.35 -2.47 -0.50
C ALA A 319 29.15 -2.38 0.46
N GLY A 320 29.31 -1.75 1.64
CA GLY A 320 28.23 -1.58 2.61
C GLY A 320 27.06 -0.74 2.08
N LEU A 321 27.35 0.45 1.53
CA LEU A 321 26.41 1.29 0.80
C LEU A 321 25.78 0.57 -0.39
N GLN A 322 26.56 -0.10 -1.24
CA GLN A 322 26.01 -0.85 -2.38
C GLN A 322 24.94 -1.85 -1.92
N LYS A 323 25.22 -2.61 -0.85
CA LYS A 323 24.27 -3.57 -0.26
C LYS A 323 23.01 -2.88 0.29
N LYS A 324 23.15 -1.74 0.96
CA LYS A 324 22.01 -0.98 1.50
C LYS A 324 21.13 -0.40 0.39
N LEU A 325 21.72 0.33 -0.55
CA LEU A 325 21.00 0.91 -1.70
C LEU A 325 20.32 -0.16 -2.58
N THR A 326 20.97 -1.32 -2.76
CA THR A 326 20.38 -2.43 -3.52
C THR A 326 19.09 -2.95 -2.86
N ARG A 327 19.01 -2.92 -1.51
CA ARG A 327 17.81 -3.31 -0.78
C ARG A 327 16.65 -2.34 -0.97
N ASN A 328 16.95 -1.06 -1.24
CA ASN A 328 15.93 -0.02 -1.47
C ASN A 328 15.34 -0.08 -2.89
N LEU A 329 16.09 -0.56 -3.89
CA LEU A 329 15.69 -0.46 -5.30
C LEU A 329 14.38 -1.20 -5.62
N LYS A 330 14.29 -2.49 -5.28
CA LYS A 330 13.11 -3.31 -5.64
C LYS A 330 11.82 -2.85 -4.92
N PRO A 331 11.85 -2.42 -3.64
CA PRO A 331 10.69 -1.78 -3.03
C PRO A 331 10.38 -0.41 -3.64
N ALA A 332 11.37 0.41 -3.99
CA ALA A 332 11.15 1.70 -4.67
C ALA A 332 10.45 1.52 -6.03
N GLU A 333 10.87 0.55 -6.85
CA GLU A 333 10.22 0.22 -8.12
C GLU A 333 8.77 -0.24 -7.93
N ARG A 334 8.52 -1.06 -6.89
CA ARG A 334 7.16 -1.48 -6.54
C ARG A 334 6.29 -0.33 -6.04
N GLY A 335 6.86 0.57 -5.23
CA GLY A 335 6.17 1.78 -4.77
C GLY A 335 5.87 2.72 -5.93
N LEU A 336 6.78 2.86 -6.89
CA LEU A 336 6.58 3.69 -8.08
C LEU A 336 5.43 3.15 -8.94
N ALA A 337 5.33 1.83 -9.10
CA ALA A 337 4.21 1.20 -9.79
C ALA A 337 2.84 1.47 -9.14
N GLN A 338 2.79 1.97 -7.89
CA GLN A 338 1.55 2.33 -7.19
C GLN A 338 1.31 3.85 -7.18
N ARG A 339 1.91 4.59 -8.12
CA ARG A 339 1.76 6.04 -8.32
C ARG A 339 1.61 6.37 -9.81
N PRO A 340 0.54 5.91 -10.50
CA PRO A 340 0.42 6.00 -11.95
C PRO A 340 0.51 7.43 -12.50
N GLU A 341 -0.01 8.41 -11.78
CA GLU A 341 0.07 9.84 -12.12
C GLU A 341 1.50 10.37 -12.21
N ILE A 342 2.45 9.76 -11.49
CA ILE A 342 3.86 10.13 -11.45
C ILE A 342 4.71 9.18 -12.30
N ALA A 343 4.44 7.89 -12.22
CA ALA A 343 5.23 6.83 -12.83
C ALA A 343 5.22 6.87 -14.37
N LEU A 344 4.23 7.49 -14.99
CA LEU A 344 4.15 7.63 -16.45
C LEU A 344 5.14 8.65 -17.03
N ARG A 345 5.74 9.53 -16.21
CA ARG A 345 6.84 10.44 -16.60
C ARG A 345 8.18 9.71 -16.75
N LEU A 346 8.18 8.52 -17.36
CA LEU A 346 9.40 7.74 -17.58
C LEU A 346 10.39 8.49 -18.47
N ALA A 347 11.68 8.37 -18.16
CA ALA A 347 12.73 8.98 -18.96
C ALA A 347 12.66 8.53 -20.43
N PRO A 348 12.85 9.44 -21.41
CA PRO A 348 12.85 9.10 -22.83
C PRO A 348 14.09 8.25 -23.13
N ILE A 349 13.89 6.93 -23.21
CA ILE A 349 14.95 5.97 -23.52
C ILE A 349 14.62 5.33 -24.85
N SER A 350 15.55 5.42 -25.81
CA SER A 350 15.34 4.97 -27.19
C SER A 350 15.13 3.46 -27.33
N ALA A 351 15.54 2.66 -26.35
CA ALA A 351 15.40 1.20 -26.34
C ALA A 351 14.97 0.69 -24.96
N PRO A 352 13.66 0.56 -24.68
CA PRO A 352 13.18 0.10 -23.40
C PRO A 352 13.48 -1.39 -23.14
N GLY A 353 13.95 -1.69 -21.93
CA GLY A 353 14.17 -3.06 -21.47
C GLY A 353 12.89 -3.72 -20.94
N LYS A 354 12.88 -5.06 -20.84
CA LYS A 354 11.75 -5.82 -20.26
C LYS A 354 11.32 -5.33 -18.87
N ALA A 355 12.27 -4.91 -18.04
CA ALA A 355 11.98 -4.39 -16.70
C ALA A 355 11.18 -3.07 -16.72
N GLN A 356 11.39 -2.21 -17.73
CA GLN A 356 10.67 -0.96 -17.86
C GLN A 356 9.24 -1.19 -18.35
N HIS A 357 9.05 -2.09 -19.33
CA HIS A 357 7.70 -2.51 -19.71
C HIS A 357 6.97 -3.18 -18.55
N ALA A 358 7.63 -4.02 -17.74
CA ALA A 358 7.01 -4.62 -16.57
C ALA A 358 6.60 -3.56 -15.54
N LEU A 359 7.46 -2.57 -15.27
CA LEU A 359 7.14 -1.45 -14.38
C LEU A 359 5.94 -0.64 -14.91
N LEU A 360 5.93 -0.32 -16.21
CA LEU A 360 4.84 0.43 -16.84
C LEU A 360 3.53 -0.37 -16.84
N ALA A 361 3.58 -1.68 -17.08
CA ALA A 361 2.42 -2.56 -16.98
C ALA A 361 1.84 -2.55 -15.56
N SER A 362 2.69 -2.71 -14.53
CA SER A 362 2.26 -2.63 -13.13
C SER A 362 1.73 -1.25 -12.75
N CYS A 363 2.31 -0.17 -13.29
CA CYS A 363 1.83 1.20 -13.14
C CYS A 363 0.42 1.38 -13.69
N LEU A 364 0.21 1.03 -14.97
CA LEU A 364 -1.10 1.13 -15.62
C LEU A 364 -2.13 0.21 -14.96
N GLU A 365 -1.72 -0.97 -14.50
CA GLU A 365 -2.59 -1.87 -13.76
C GLU A 365 -3.02 -1.26 -12.41
N SER A 366 -2.11 -0.59 -11.68
CA SER A 366 -2.51 0.14 -10.47
C SER A 366 -3.53 1.24 -10.74
N GLY A 367 -3.47 1.83 -11.93
CA GLY A 367 -4.46 2.76 -12.44
C GLY A 367 -5.91 2.24 -12.51
N LEU A 368 -6.12 0.92 -12.40
CA LEU A 368 -7.45 0.32 -12.38
C LEU A 368 -8.15 0.46 -11.01
N TRP A 369 -7.39 0.65 -9.92
CA TRP A 369 -7.93 0.96 -8.58
C TRP A 369 -7.47 2.32 -8.03
N GLN A 370 -6.46 2.93 -8.65
CA GLN A 370 -6.05 4.31 -8.40
C GLN A 370 -6.50 5.16 -9.56
N HIS A 371 -7.63 5.85 -9.40
CA HIS A 371 -8.15 6.70 -10.46
C HIS A 371 -7.11 7.79 -10.81
N PHE A 372 -6.73 7.83 -12.07
CA PHE A 372 -5.87 8.86 -12.63
C PHE A 372 -6.32 9.20 -14.05
N GLU A 373 -6.13 10.46 -14.42
CA GLU A 373 -6.44 11.00 -15.73
C GLU A 373 -5.30 11.91 -16.18
N LEU A 374 -4.96 11.83 -17.46
CA LEU A 374 -3.96 12.67 -18.08
C LEU A 374 -4.61 13.69 -19.00
N SER A 375 -4.03 14.87 -19.13
CA SER A 375 -4.36 15.74 -20.27
C SER A 375 -4.05 15.01 -21.57
N LEU A 376 -4.77 15.30 -22.66
CA LEU A 376 -4.45 14.71 -23.98
C LEU A 376 -2.97 14.93 -24.36
N SER A 377 -2.40 16.09 -24.05
CA SER A 377 -0.99 16.39 -24.30
C SER A 377 -0.03 15.52 -23.47
N ASP A 378 -0.34 15.30 -22.19
CA ASP A 378 0.51 14.48 -21.33
C ASP A 378 0.40 13.00 -21.70
N TRP A 379 -0.81 12.52 -21.98
CA TRP A 379 -1.04 11.16 -22.46
C TRP A 379 -0.27 10.88 -23.76
N ARG A 380 -0.31 11.80 -24.74
CA ARG A 380 0.49 11.68 -25.96
C ARG A 380 1.98 11.65 -25.66
N ARG A 381 2.49 12.65 -24.94
CA ARG A 381 3.92 12.77 -24.62
C ARG A 381 4.47 11.57 -23.84
N GLN A 382 3.72 11.10 -22.84
CA GLN A 382 4.18 10.08 -21.90
C GLN A 382 3.97 8.65 -22.42
N LEU A 383 2.94 8.42 -23.23
CA LEU A 383 2.59 7.11 -23.74
C LEU A 383 2.75 6.99 -25.25
N VAL A 384 2.01 7.76 -26.05
CA VAL A 384 1.98 7.60 -27.52
C VAL A 384 3.34 7.86 -28.16
N ASP A 385 3.99 8.97 -27.78
CA ASP A 385 5.24 9.44 -28.37
C ASP A 385 6.48 8.87 -27.67
N SER A 386 6.27 8.07 -26.61
CA SER A 386 7.32 7.46 -25.81
C SER A 386 7.65 6.05 -26.31
N ALA A 387 8.93 5.74 -26.50
CA ALA A 387 9.35 4.39 -26.91
C ALA A 387 8.92 3.29 -25.92
N VAL A 388 8.91 3.60 -24.62
CA VAL A 388 8.46 2.66 -23.56
C VAL A 388 6.93 2.55 -23.56
N GLY A 389 6.23 3.64 -23.83
CA GLY A 389 4.77 3.76 -23.69
C GLY A 389 3.97 3.37 -24.92
N ALA A 390 4.51 3.56 -26.13
CA ALA A 390 3.77 3.38 -27.37
C ALA A 390 3.16 1.97 -27.49
N PRO A 391 3.87 0.87 -27.15
CA PRO A 391 3.26 -0.46 -27.17
C PRO A 391 2.01 -0.57 -26.31
N PHE A 392 1.95 0.13 -25.17
CA PHE A 392 0.79 0.16 -24.27
C PHE A 392 -0.33 1.03 -24.84
N ALA A 393 0.00 2.21 -25.35
CA ALA A 393 -0.98 3.11 -25.96
C ALA A 393 -1.74 2.44 -27.13
N HIS A 394 -1.05 1.63 -27.93
CA HIS A 394 -1.62 0.95 -29.10
C HIS A 394 -2.36 -0.36 -28.81
N SER A 395 -2.14 -0.99 -27.64
CA SER A 395 -2.69 -2.30 -27.31
C SER A 395 -3.76 -2.27 -26.20
N LEU A 396 -3.87 -1.14 -25.51
CA LEU A 396 -4.88 -0.91 -24.48
C LEU A 396 -5.99 0.00 -25.00
N ILE A 397 -7.18 -0.19 -24.44
CA ILE A 397 -8.34 0.66 -24.65
C ILE A 397 -8.26 1.81 -23.66
N TRP A 398 -8.53 3.00 -24.16
CA TRP A 398 -8.52 4.24 -23.41
C TRP A 398 -9.91 4.83 -23.39
N VAL A 399 -10.13 5.77 -22.48
CA VAL A 399 -11.36 6.54 -22.39
C VAL A 399 -11.00 8.00 -22.52
N ALA A 400 -11.64 8.69 -23.46
CA ALA A 400 -11.64 10.14 -23.53
C ALA A 400 -12.85 10.67 -22.74
N HIS A 401 -12.58 11.60 -21.84
CA HIS A 401 -13.55 12.37 -21.08
C HIS A 401 -13.54 13.80 -21.62
N ASN A 402 -14.65 14.27 -22.15
CA ASN A 402 -14.78 15.67 -22.58
C ASN A 402 -15.34 16.55 -21.45
N ASP A 403 -15.25 17.86 -21.63
CA ASP A 403 -15.70 18.86 -20.64
C ASP A 403 -17.20 18.80 -20.35
N CYS A 404 -17.98 18.14 -21.22
CA CYS A 404 -19.42 17.91 -21.04
C CYS A 404 -19.73 16.62 -20.25
N GLY A 405 -18.71 15.90 -19.77
CA GLY A 405 -18.85 14.64 -19.04
C GLY A 405 -19.17 13.43 -19.93
N GLN A 406 -19.11 13.59 -21.26
CA GLN A 406 -19.28 12.47 -22.18
C GLN A 406 -18.00 11.63 -22.20
N ARG A 407 -18.21 10.32 -22.02
CA ARG A 407 -17.18 9.28 -22.05
C ARG A 407 -17.21 8.55 -23.39
N CYS A 408 -16.07 8.47 -24.06
CA CYS A 408 -15.90 7.66 -25.27
C CYS A 408 -14.68 6.75 -25.15
N SER A 409 -14.90 5.43 -25.17
CA SER A 409 -13.81 4.45 -25.23
C SER A 409 -13.20 4.40 -26.63
N PHE A 410 -11.88 4.22 -26.73
CA PHE A 410 -11.19 4.11 -28.01
C PHE A 410 -9.93 3.23 -27.94
N LEU A 411 -9.49 2.78 -29.11
CA LEU A 411 -8.23 2.08 -29.32
C LEU A 411 -7.43 2.82 -30.41
N LEU A 412 -6.12 2.92 -30.25
CA LEU A 412 -5.26 3.50 -31.29
C LEU A 412 -4.99 2.51 -32.42
N THR A 413 -4.99 3.00 -33.65
CA THR A 413 -4.38 2.33 -34.81
C THR A 413 -2.86 2.46 -34.77
N GLN A 414 -2.16 1.75 -35.67
CA GLN A 414 -0.71 1.86 -35.84
C GLN A 414 -0.26 3.30 -36.20
N ASN A 415 -1.13 4.09 -36.84
CA ASN A 415 -0.86 5.49 -37.18
C ASN A 415 -1.33 6.47 -36.09
N ALA A 416 -1.53 6.00 -34.86
CA ALA A 416 -2.00 6.77 -33.71
C ALA A 416 -3.35 7.50 -33.90
N GLN A 417 -4.18 7.05 -34.85
CA GLN A 417 -5.57 7.49 -34.95
C GLN A 417 -6.43 6.74 -33.93
N ALA A 418 -7.24 7.47 -33.16
CA ALA A 418 -8.20 6.90 -32.23
C ALA A 418 -9.45 6.41 -32.97
N LEU A 419 -9.84 5.16 -32.72
CA LEU A 419 -11.08 4.57 -33.22
C LEU A 419 -11.97 4.17 -32.04
N ASP A 420 -13.27 4.44 -32.15
CA ASP A 420 -14.26 3.97 -31.20
C ASP A 420 -14.49 2.46 -31.30
N VAL A 421 -15.39 1.94 -30.46
CA VAL A 421 -15.75 0.51 -30.42
C VAL A 421 -16.36 -0.01 -31.72
N ARG A 422 -16.89 0.88 -32.58
CA ARG A 422 -17.47 0.57 -33.90
C ARG A 422 -16.44 0.70 -35.03
N GLY A 423 -15.19 1.01 -34.69
CA GLY A 423 -14.12 1.25 -35.65
C GLY A 423 -14.20 2.60 -36.36
N GLN A 424 -15.03 3.53 -35.90
CA GLN A 424 -15.15 4.87 -36.47
C GLN A 424 -14.08 5.81 -35.88
N PRO A 425 -13.52 6.73 -36.68
CA PRO A 425 -12.60 7.76 -36.16
C PRO A 425 -13.22 8.57 -35.03
N LEU A 426 -12.54 8.62 -33.88
CA LEU A 426 -12.93 9.42 -32.73
C LEU A 426 -12.03 10.67 -32.67
N PRO A 427 -12.56 11.89 -32.88
CA PRO A 427 -11.80 13.10 -32.65
C PRO A 427 -11.51 13.27 -31.15
N LEU A 428 -10.26 13.60 -30.83
CA LEU A 428 -9.81 13.88 -29.46
C LEU A 428 -9.50 15.38 -29.34
N ASP A 429 -10.39 16.11 -28.67
CA ASP A 429 -10.26 17.55 -28.46
C ASP A 429 -9.13 17.88 -27.48
N ALA A 430 -8.49 19.04 -27.62
CA ALA A 430 -7.34 19.42 -26.79
C ALA A 430 -7.64 19.49 -25.29
N GLY A 431 -8.90 19.76 -24.92
CA GLY A 431 -9.35 19.80 -23.52
C GLY A 431 -9.66 18.44 -22.92
N CYS A 432 -9.73 17.37 -23.71
CA CYS A 432 -10.15 16.07 -23.19
C CYS A 432 -9.11 15.47 -22.22
N ARG A 433 -9.61 14.75 -21.22
CA ARG A 433 -8.79 13.97 -20.29
C ARG A 433 -8.85 12.50 -20.67
N ILE A 434 -7.73 11.80 -20.56
CA ILE A 434 -7.60 10.41 -20.96
C ILE A 434 -7.39 9.54 -19.73
N SER A 435 -8.19 8.49 -19.58
CA SER A 435 -8.02 7.46 -18.56
C SER A 435 -7.92 6.06 -19.17
N LEU A 436 -7.43 5.11 -18.40
CA LEU A 436 -7.47 3.70 -18.80
C LEU A 436 -8.92 3.18 -18.76
N TRP A 437 -9.31 2.39 -19.76
CA TRP A 437 -10.62 1.75 -19.76
C TRP A 437 -10.69 0.60 -18.74
N HIS A 438 -11.81 0.49 -18.03
CA HIS A 438 -12.08 -0.55 -17.04
C HIS A 438 -13.43 -1.24 -17.36
N PRO A 439 -13.55 -2.59 -17.32
CA PRO A 439 -14.80 -3.28 -17.66
C PRO A 439 -16.03 -2.85 -16.83
N LEU A 440 -15.83 -2.59 -15.54
CA LEU A 440 -16.85 -2.06 -14.62
C LEU A 440 -17.42 -0.68 -15.04
N SER A 441 -16.68 0.08 -15.87
CA SER A 441 -17.11 1.41 -16.36
C SER A 441 -17.91 1.35 -17.68
N SER A 442 -18.16 0.16 -18.19
CA SER A 442 -18.84 -0.09 -19.48
C SER A 442 -20.06 -0.97 -19.29
N ASP A 443 -20.98 -0.98 -20.25
CA ASP A 443 -22.07 -1.95 -20.30
C ASP A 443 -21.64 -3.28 -20.96
N GLU A 444 -22.54 -4.25 -20.99
CA GLU A 444 -22.24 -5.57 -21.57
C GLU A 444 -21.97 -5.50 -23.08
N ALA A 445 -22.67 -4.63 -23.80
CA ALA A 445 -22.52 -4.50 -25.25
C ALA A 445 -21.15 -3.91 -25.62
N GLU A 446 -20.71 -2.86 -24.91
CA GLU A 446 -19.39 -2.26 -25.08
C GLU A 446 -18.28 -3.27 -24.73
N ARG A 447 -18.43 -4.04 -23.64
CA ARG A 447 -17.48 -5.10 -23.27
C ARG A 447 -17.34 -6.15 -24.37
N GLN A 448 -18.45 -6.70 -24.84
CA GLN A 448 -18.45 -7.74 -25.88
C GLN A 448 -17.86 -7.23 -27.19
N ALA A 449 -18.19 -5.98 -27.56
CA ALA A 449 -17.66 -5.39 -28.78
C ALA A 449 -16.13 -5.18 -28.70
N TRP A 450 -15.61 -4.71 -27.57
CA TRP A 450 -14.16 -4.62 -27.38
C TRP A 450 -13.47 -5.99 -27.34
N GLN A 451 -14.09 -7.00 -26.72
CA GLN A 451 -13.62 -8.39 -26.75
C GLN A 451 -13.50 -8.92 -28.18
N ALA A 452 -14.51 -8.66 -29.02
CA ALA A 452 -14.49 -9.03 -30.43
C ALA A 452 -13.34 -8.31 -31.16
N VAL A 453 -13.20 -7.00 -31.01
CA VAL A 453 -12.14 -6.21 -31.65
C VAL A 453 -10.74 -6.71 -31.28
N ILE A 454 -10.46 -6.93 -29.99
CA ILE A 454 -9.15 -7.42 -29.52
C ILE A 454 -8.86 -8.84 -30.04
N THR A 455 -9.87 -9.71 -30.07
CA THR A 455 -9.77 -11.08 -30.57
C THR A 455 -9.52 -11.12 -32.07
N GLU A 456 -10.35 -10.43 -32.85
CA GLU A 456 -10.28 -10.38 -34.32
C GLU A 456 -8.95 -9.80 -34.81
N ARG A 457 -8.48 -8.73 -34.15
CA ARG A 457 -7.20 -8.08 -34.49
C ARG A 457 -5.98 -8.76 -33.86
N GLN A 458 -6.19 -9.81 -33.06
CA GLN A 458 -5.15 -10.53 -32.32
C GLN A 458 -4.24 -9.60 -31.50
N ILE A 459 -4.82 -8.58 -30.88
CA ILE A 459 -4.07 -7.59 -30.11
C ILE A 459 -3.67 -8.20 -28.77
N ARG A 460 -2.37 -8.33 -28.55
CA ARG A 460 -1.84 -8.78 -27.27
C ARG A 460 -1.81 -7.62 -26.28
N GLN A 461 -2.67 -7.68 -25.27
CA GLN A 461 -2.66 -6.66 -24.21
C GLN A 461 -1.51 -6.90 -23.21
N PRO A 462 -0.79 -5.86 -22.78
CA PRO A 462 0.33 -5.97 -21.84
C PRO A 462 -0.11 -6.19 -20.38
N LEU A 463 -1.40 -5.98 -20.10
CA LEU A 463 -2.07 -6.29 -18.83
C LEU A 463 -3.48 -6.80 -19.13
N ARG A 464 -4.10 -7.50 -18.17
CA ARG A 464 -5.51 -7.94 -18.30
C ARG A 464 -6.45 -6.76 -18.23
N GLN A 465 -6.99 -6.36 -19.38
CA GLN A 465 -7.95 -5.26 -19.47
C GLN A 465 -9.32 -5.74 -19.97
N VAL A 466 -9.41 -6.30 -21.18
CA VAL A 466 -10.70 -6.61 -21.82
C VAL A 466 -11.35 -7.90 -21.29
N PHE A 467 -10.53 -8.90 -21.00
CA PHE A 467 -10.94 -10.13 -20.31
C PHE A 467 -10.58 -10.06 -18.83
N ARG A 468 -10.92 -8.94 -18.18
CA ARG A 468 -10.67 -8.70 -16.77
C ARG A 468 -11.95 -8.90 -15.97
N GLU A 469 -11.86 -9.68 -14.91
CA GLU A 469 -12.95 -9.94 -13.97
C GLU A 469 -13.36 -8.65 -13.26
N HIS A 470 -14.65 -8.49 -13.02
CA HIS A 470 -15.18 -7.37 -12.24
C HIS A 470 -16.22 -7.87 -11.24
N TYR A 471 -16.31 -7.20 -10.09
CA TYR A 471 -17.15 -7.61 -8.98
C TYR A 471 -18.00 -6.43 -8.51
N GLN A 472 -19.21 -6.75 -8.07
CA GLN A 472 -20.11 -5.83 -7.39
C GLN A 472 -20.54 -6.49 -6.08
N ALA A 473 -20.55 -5.71 -5.00
CA ALA A 473 -21.05 -6.18 -3.72
C ALA A 473 -22.56 -6.40 -3.83
N PRO A 474 -23.11 -7.54 -3.37
CA PRO A 474 -24.54 -7.75 -3.38
C PRO A 474 -25.21 -6.85 -2.33
N ASP A 475 -26.43 -6.39 -2.61
CA ASP A 475 -27.13 -5.38 -1.78
C ASP A 475 -27.20 -5.76 -0.29
N HIS A 476 -27.36 -7.04 0.03
CA HIS A 476 -27.45 -7.53 1.40
C HIS A 476 -26.12 -7.52 2.19
N GLU A 477 -24.97 -7.38 1.50
CA GLU A 477 -23.65 -7.26 2.14
C GLU A 477 -23.15 -5.80 2.19
N LEU A 478 -23.87 -4.84 1.59
CA LEU A 478 -23.46 -3.43 1.53
C LEU A 478 -23.30 -2.77 2.91
N GLU A 479 -24.07 -3.22 3.89
CA GLU A 479 -24.06 -2.76 5.30
C GLU A 479 -23.09 -3.55 6.18
N SER A 480 -22.21 -4.37 5.59
CA SER A 480 -21.15 -5.12 6.28
C SER A 480 -19.77 -4.53 5.91
N PRO A 481 -18.76 -4.61 6.80
CA PRO A 481 -17.37 -4.33 6.45
C PRO A 481 -16.64 -5.58 5.88
N SER A 482 -17.37 -6.69 5.74
CA SER A 482 -16.85 -7.98 5.29
C SER A 482 -17.62 -8.54 4.10
N TYR A 483 -16.92 -9.25 3.22
CA TYR A 483 -17.44 -9.91 2.04
C TYR A 483 -17.19 -11.42 2.09
N GLN A 484 -18.23 -12.23 1.90
CA GLN A 484 -18.20 -13.67 2.19
C GLN A 484 -17.91 -14.57 0.99
N ALA A 485 -17.95 -14.06 -0.25
CA ALA A 485 -17.90 -14.91 -1.46
C ALA A 485 -16.60 -15.73 -1.61
N PHE A 486 -15.54 -15.38 -0.89
CA PHE A 486 -14.26 -16.08 -0.90
C PHE A 486 -14.02 -16.95 0.34
N ALA A 487 -15.00 -17.09 1.23
CA ALA A 487 -14.87 -17.94 2.41
C ALA A 487 -15.07 -19.43 2.09
N GLY A 488 -14.35 -20.30 2.80
CA GLY A 488 -14.53 -21.75 2.76
C GLY A 488 -13.75 -22.49 1.67
N TYR A 489 -12.94 -21.82 0.85
CA TYR A 489 -12.08 -22.50 -0.14
C TYR A 489 -10.88 -23.15 0.54
N SER A 490 -10.60 -24.41 0.20
CA SER A 490 -9.43 -25.14 0.66
C SER A 490 -8.19 -24.75 -0.16
N LEU A 491 -7.26 -24.05 0.50
CA LEU A 491 -6.05 -23.49 -0.11
C LEU A 491 -4.80 -24.22 0.37
N SER A 492 -3.84 -24.41 -0.54
CA SER A 492 -2.50 -24.85 -0.21
C SER A 492 -1.63 -23.67 0.25
N ILE A 493 -1.07 -23.78 1.47
CA ILE A 493 -0.43 -22.65 2.16
C ILE A 493 0.85 -22.20 1.45
N ARG A 494 1.68 -23.14 0.96
CA ARG A 494 2.96 -22.78 0.33
C ARG A 494 2.77 -22.00 -0.98
N PRO A 495 1.92 -22.44 -1.94
CA PRO A 495 1.53 -21.62 -3.09
C PRO A 495 0.90 -20.29 -2.68
N LEU A 496 0.00 -20.27 -1.70
CA LEU A 496 -0.68 -19.06 -1.21
C LEU A 496 0.31 -18.00 -0.73
N ILE A 497 1.22 -18.34 0.18
CA ILE A 497 2.22 -17.39 0.70
C ILE A 497 3.16 -16.92 -0.41
N GLY A 498 3.58 -17.83 -1.31
CA GLY A 498 4.45 -17.50 -2.43
C GLY A 498 3.82 -16.50 -3.40
N LEU A 499 2.56 -16.74 -3.76
CA LEU A 499 1.77 -15.87 -4.63
C LEU A 499 1.44 -14.55 -3.95
N ALA A 500 0.94 -14.58 -2.71
CA ALA A 500 0.63 -13.40 -1.91
C ALA A 500 1.80 -12.41 -1.89
N ARG A 501 3.02 -12.87 -1.60
CA ARG A 501 4.23 -12.03 -1.63
C ARG A 501 4.54 -11.44 -3.00
N ARG A 502 4.32 -12.21 -4.07
CA ARG A 502 4.53 -11.75 -5.46
C ARG A 502 3.54 -10.66 -5.83
N GLU A 503 2.28 -10.84 -5.43
CA GLU A 503 1.15 -9.92 -5.67
C GLU A 503 1.08 -8.77 -4.64
N GLY A 504 2.12 -8.56 -3.83
CA GLY A 504 2.23 -7.41 -2.94
C GLY A 504 1.46 -7.51 -1.62
N TRP A 505 0.95 -8.69 -1.26
CA TRP A 505 0.30 -8.94 0.03
C TRP A 505 1.34 -9.13 1.14
N LYS A 506 0.97 -8.75 2.35
CA LYS A 506 1.74 -8.92 3.58
C LYS A 506 1.02 -9.89 4.51
N ILE A 507 1.80 -10.61 5.32
CA ILE A 507 1.26 -11.39 6.43
C ILE A 507 1.21 -10.45 7.63
N ASP A 508 0.02 -10.24 8.19
CA ASP A 508 -0.16 -9.42 9.40
C ASP A 508 0.18 -10.21 10.67
N ARG A 509 0.22 -9.53 11.82
CA ARG A 509 0.63 -10.12 13.11
C ARG A 509 -0.29 -11.26 13.57
N ASP A 510 -1.55 -11.22 13.16
CA ASP A 510 -2.55 -12.25 13.42
C ASP A 510 -2.49 -13.43 12.43
N GLY A 511 -1.59 -13.37 11.45
CA GLY A 511 -1.42 -14.40 10.42
C GLY A 511 -2.37 -14.27 9.23
N SER A 512 -3.19 -13.21 9.16
CA SER A 512 -4.01 -12.90 7.98
C SER A 512 -3.17 -12.33 6.82
N LEU A 513 -3.72 -12.30 5.61
CA LEU A 513 -3.09 -11.64 4.46
C LEU A 513 -3.72 -10.28 4.21
N SER A 514 -2.93 -9.21 4.17
CA SER A 514 -3.42 -7.87 3.84
C SER A 514 -2.70 -7.24 2.66
N ARG A 515 -3.45 -6.45 1.90
CA ARG A 515 -2.94 -5.61 0.80
C ARG A 515 -3.63 -4.26 0.85
N ASN A 516 -2.88 -3.21 0.54
CA ASN A 516 -3.44 -1.87 0.41
C ASN A 516 -3.74 -1.56 -1.07
N LEU A 517 -4.93 -1.03 -1.33
CA LEU A 517 -5.35 -0.44 -2.59
C LEU A 517 -5.80 0.99 -2.28
N SER A 518 -4.94 1.97 -2.60
CA SER A 518 -5.12 3.37 -2.17
C SER A 518 -5.18 3.50 -0.64
N ASP A 519 -6.20 4.19 -0.13
CA ASP A 519 -6.54 4.37 1.28
C ASP A 519 -7.31 3.18 1.86
N ILE A 520 -7.60 2.13 1.09
CA ILE A 520 -8.32 0.94 1.53
C ILE A 520 -7.33 -0.22 1.75
N ARG A 521 -7.44 -0.88 2.89
CA ARG A 521 -6.80 -2.16 3.17
C ARG A 521 -7.85 -3.24 3.00
N VAL A 522 -7.50 -4.24 2.21
CA VAL A 522 -8.22 -5.50 2.12
C VAL A 522 -7.46 -6.56 2.89
N THR A 523 -8.17 -7.34 3.70
CA THR A 523 -7.63 -8.46 4.46
C THR A 523 -8.36 -9.75 4.09
N LEU A 524 -7.64 -10.77 3.68
CA LEU A 524 -8.14 -12.14 3.53
C LEU A 524 -7.84 -12.91 4.83
N ASN A 525 -8.89 -13.27 5.54
CA ASN A 525 -8.78 -14.14 6.71
C ASN A 525 -8.57 -15.59 6.29
N VAL A 526 -7.94 -16.36 7.17
CA VAL A 526 -7.79 -17.82 7.04
C VAL A 526 -7.99 -18.48 8.39
N ASP A 527 -8.33 -19.77 8.41
CA ASP A 527 -8.57 -20.54 9.64
C ASP A 527 -7.29 -20.94 10.41
N VAL A 528 -6.11 -20.68 9.84
CA VAL A 528 -4.80 -20.97 10.45
C VAL A 528 -3.89 -19.74 10.32
N PRO A 529 -3.25 -19.25 11.40
CA PRO A 529 -2.37 -18.09 11.32
C PRO A 529 -1.15 -18.38 10.44
N LEU A 530 -1.00 -17.62 9.35
CA LEU A 530 0.09 -17.82 8.39
C LEU A 530 1.41 -17.24 8.92
N TYR A 531 2.52 -17.89 8.56
CA TYR A 531 3.85 -17.36 8.75
C TYR A 531 4.82 -17.87 7.67
N PRO A 532 5.93 -17.16 7.40
CA PRO A 532 6.96 -17.60 6.46
C PRO A 532 7.42 -19.05 6.69
N GLY A 533 7.20 -19.92 5.71
CA GLY A 533 7.67 -21.31 5.75
C GLY A 533 6.64 -22.33 6.24
N LEU A 534 5.45 -21.90 6.68
CA LEU A 534 4.33 -22.79 6.97
C LEU A 534 3.95 -23.63 5.74
N GLN A 535 3.57 -24.88 5.98
CA GLN A 535 3.13 -25.85 4.97
C GLN A 535 1.76 -26.42 5.34
N GLY A 536 1.15 -27.15 4.39
CA GLY A 536 -0.17 -27.75 4.58
C GLY A 536 -1.27 -26.96 3.89
N HIS A 537 -2.47 -26.99 4.46
CA HIS A 537 -3.66 -26.39 3.89
C HIS A 537 -4.42 -25.57 4.93
N CYS A 538 -5.16 -24.59 4.46
CA CYS A 538 -6.05 -23.74 5.25
C CYS A 538 -7.38 -23.56 4.51
N LEU A 539 -8.41 -23.13 5.23
CA LEU A 539 -9.63 -22.58 4.68
C LEU A 539 -9.49 -21.06 4.62
N SER A 540 -9.84 -20.50 3.47
CA SER A 540 -10.10 -19.06 3.36
C SER A 540 -11.31 -18.66 4.20
N GLY A 541 -11.26 -17.46 4.78
CA GLY A 541 -12.33 -16.86 5.54
C GLY A 541 -12.89 -15.62 4.84
N ALA A 542 -13.69 -14.85 5.59
CA ALA A 542 -14.26 -13.60 5.10
C ALA A 542 -13.17 -12.61 4.70
N THR A 543 -13.47 -11.80 3.68
CA THR A 543 -12.64 -10.67 3.30
C THR A 543 -13.08 -9.44 4.08
N CYS A 544 -12.17 -8.73 4.74
CA CYS A 544 -12.48 -7.51 5.48
C CYS A 544 -11.90 -6.28 4.78
N PHE A 545 -12.63 -5.17 4.84
CA PHE A 545 -12.21 -3.88 4.30
C PHE A 545 -12.03 -2.87 5.44
N ALA A 546 -10.92 -2.14 5.39
CA ALA A 546 -10.65 -1.04 6.30
C ALA A 546 -10.15 0.19 5.52
N ARG A 547 -10.53 1.39 5.94
CA ARG A 547 -9.98 2.64 5.41
C ARG A 547 -8.90 3.17 6.34
N ARG A 548 -7.85 3.74 5.77
CA ARG A 548 -6.80 4.44 6.50
C ARG A 548 -7.33 5.80 6.95
N THR A 549 -7.39 6.01 8.26
CA THR A 549 -7.43 7.34 8.86
C THR A 549 -6.01 7.78 9.21
N GLU A 550 -5.79 9.03 9.60
CA GLU A 550 -4.45 9.60 9.83
C GLU A 550 -3.55 8.74 10.73
N LYS A 551 -4.15 8.01 11.68
CA LYS A 551 -3.45 7.20 12.69
C LYS A 551 -3.72 5.70 12.62
N HIS A 552 -4.85 5.22 12.07
CA HIS A 552 -5.25 3.81 12.17
C HIS A 552 -5.99 3.28 10.93
N TRP A 553 -6.16 1.96 10.87
CA TRP A 553 -7.07 1.30 9.94
C TRP A 553 -8.42 1.08 10.65
N GLN A 554 -9.49 1.65 10.11
CA GLN A 554 -10.84 1.48 10.64
C GLN A 554 -11.68 0.65 9.67
N PRO A 555 -12.51 -0.30 10.15
CA PRO A 555 -13.42 -1.03 9.29
C PRO A 555 -14.30 -0.08 8.46
N VAL A 556 -14.46 -0.37 7.17
CA VAL A 556 -15.30 0.43 6.26
C VAL A 556 -16.38 -0.45 5.66
N LEU A 557 -17.63 0.04 5.69
CA LEU A 557 -18.75 -0.65 5.06
C LEU A 557 -18.55 -0.78 3.54
N LEU A 558 -18.96 -1.89 2.94
CA LEU A 558 -18.78 -2.13 1.50
C LEU A 558 -19.40 -1.01 0.64
N LYS A 559 -20.55 -0.44 1.04
CA LYS A 559 -21.15 0.73 0.35
C LYS A 559 -20.26 1.97 0.30
N ASN A 560 -19.31 2.08 1.22
CA ASN A 560 -18.37 3.20 1.33
C ASN A 560 -17.00 2.88 0.70
N VAL A 561 -16.82 1.69 0.14
CA VAL A 561 -15.62 1.34 -0.65
C VAL A 561 -15.85 1.78 -2.10
N PRO A 562 -14.93 2.51 -2.74
CA PRO A 562 -15.06 2.84 -4.16
C PRO A 562 -15.23 1.58 -5.01
N VAL A 563 -16.20 1.58 -5.94
CA VAL A 563 -16.61 0.36 -6.66
C VAL A 563 -15.47 -0.29 -7.45
N GLN A 564 -14.58 0.50 -8.06
CA GLN A 564 -13.39 -0.05 -8.72
C GLN A 564 -12.42 -0.69 -7.71
N VAL A 565 -12.20 -0.05 -6.56
CA VAL A 565 -11.33 -0.58 -5.50
C VAL A 565 -11.87 -1.89 -4.95
N PHE A 566 -13.18 -1.98 -4.71
CA PHE A 566 -13.84 -3.23 -4.32
C PHE A 566 -13.63 -4.33 -5.36
N SER A 567 -13.94 -4.02 -6.63
CA SER A 567 -13.78 -4.96 -7.74
C SER A 567 -12.34 -5.48 -7.85
N GLU A 568 -11.35 -4.59 -7.76
CA GLU A 568 -9.93 -4.95 -7.86
C GLU A 568 -9.41 -5.70 -6.63
N ALA A 569 -9.93 -5.40 -5.44
CA ALA A 569 -9.64 -6.15 -4.22
C ALA A 569 -10.18 -7.59 -4.32
N CYS A 570 -11.43 -7.75 -4.77
CA CYS A 570 -12.04 -9.05 -5.00
C CYS A 570 -11.29 -9.85 -6.07
N ARG A 571 -10.88 -9.22 -7.18
CA ARG A 571 -10.06 -9.86 -8.20
C ARG A 571 -8.71 -10.34 -7.66
N ALA A 572 -8.05 -9.51 -6.85
CA ALA A 572 -6.77 -9.86 -6.23
C ALA A 572 -6.90 -11.06 -5.28
N ILE A 573 -8.03 -11.18 -4.58
CA ILE A 573 -8.33 -12.32 -3.70
C ILE A 573 -8.71 -13.56 -4.51
N ASP A 574 -9.56 -13.42 -5.53
CA ASP A 574 -9.94 -14.53 -6.40
C ASP A 574 -8.69 -15.15 -7.02
N LEU A 575 -7.71 -14.33 -7.45
CA LEU A 575 -6.40 -14.80 -7.92
C LEU A 575 -5.69 -15.69 -6.88
N LEU A 576 -5.65 -15.25 -5.61
CA LEU A 576 -5.07 -16.05 -4.54
C LEU A 576 -5.82 -17.37 -4.33
N VAL A 577 -7.15 -17.30 -4.27
CA VAL A 577 -8.03 -18.45 -4.03
C VAL A 577 -7.93 -19.47 -5.16
N SER A 578 -8.00 -19.02 -6.41
CA SER A 578 -7.97 -19.88 -7.60
C SER A 578 -6.62 -20.56 -7.81
N ILE A 579 -5.52 -19.80 -7.77
CA ILE A 579 -4.17 -20.36 -8.02
C ILE A 579 -3.71 -21.23 -6.84
N SER A 580 -4.09 -20.88 -5.62
CA SER A 580 -3.70 -21.64 -4.43
C SER A 580 -4.70 -22.73 -4.08
N ALA A 581 -5.75 -22.93 -4.89
CA ALA A 581 -6.70 -24.01 -4.70
C ALA A 581 -5.96 -25.34 -4.67
N PHE A 582 -6.32 -26.19 -3.72
CA PHE A 582 -5.70 -27.50 -3.50
C PHE A 582 -5.51 -28.32 -4.80
N ALA A 583 -6.52 -28.31 -5.68
CA ALA A 583 -6.47 -29.03 -6.95
C ALA A 583 -5.34 -28.56 -7.88
N VAL A 584 -5.03 -27.26 -7.94
CA VAL A 584 -3.99 -26.71 -8.83
C VAL A 584 -2.59 -27.15 -8.41
N GLU A 585 -2.33 -27.22 -7.11
CA GLU A 585 -1.06 -27.74 -6.60
C GLU A 585 -0.89 -29.23 -6.93
N GLU A 586 -1.94 -30.04 -6.74
CA GLU A 586 -1.89 -31.46 -7.12
C GLU A 586 -1.59 -31.63 -8.60
N LEU A 587 -2.29 -30.90 -9.48
CA LEU A 587 -2.03 -30.94 -10.92
C LEU A 587 -0.59 -30.52 -11.28
N THR A 588 0.00 -29.63 -10.49
CA THR A 588 1.37 -29.16 -10.71
C THR A 588 2.40 -30.20 -10.29
N GLN A 589 2.18 -30.85 -9.13
CA GLN A 589 3.05 -31.92 -8.64
C GLN A 589 2.99 -33.16 -9.54
N THR A 590 1.80 -33.59 -9.95
CA THR A 590 1.61 -34.72 -10.88
C THR A 590 2.29 -34.48 -12.22
N ALA A 591 2.13 -33.28 -12.80
CA ALA A 591 2.80 -32.92 -14.06
C ALA A 591 4.34 -32.89 -13.94
N ALA A 592 4.87 -32.60 -12.75
CA ALA A 592 6.30 -32.62 -12.46
C ALA A 592 6.83 -34.02 -12.07
N GLY A 593 5.97 -35.05 -12.06
CA GLY A 593 6.34 -36.40 -11.60
C GLY A 593 6.65 -36.47 -10.10
N ILE A 594 6.23 -35.47 -9.32
CA ILE A 594 6.43 -35.41 -7.88
C ILE A 594 5.28 -36.19 -7.22
N PRO A 595 5.56 -37.22 -6.40
CA PRO A 595 4.53 -37.94 -5.67
C PRO A 595 3.73 -37.00 -4.77
N LEU A 596 2.40 -37.05 -4.85
CA LEU A 596 1.54 -36.29 -3.96
C LEU A 596 1.77 -36.74 -2.50
N PRO A 597 1.79 -35.82 -1.52
CA PRO A 597 1.86 -36.19 -0.11
C PRO A 597 0.75 -37.19 0.23
N GLN A 598 1.07 -38.21 1.03
CA GLN A 598 0.07 -39.18 1.48
C GLN A 598 -0.92 -38.54 2.46
N ALA A 599 -1.93 -37.84 1.93
CA ALA A 599 -3.15 -37.56 2.66
C ALA A 599 -4.03 -38.82 2.67
N SER A 600 -4.81 -39.04 3.73
CA SER A 600 -5.81 -40.11 3.69
C SER A 600 -6.78 -39.85 2.51
N PRO A 601 -7.10 -40.85 1.68
CA PRO A 601 -7.96 -40.68 0.51
C PRO A 601 -9.27 -39.93 0.82
N GLY A 602 -9.85 -40.16 2.01
CA GLY A 602 -11.05 -39.45 2.47
C GLY A 602 -10.86 -37.93 2.66
N LYS A 603 -9.75 -37.48 3.26
CA LYS A 603 -9.49 -36.04 3.46
C LYS A 603 -9.21 -35.31 2.14
N ARG A 604 -8.58 -36.02 1.19
CA ARG A 604 -8.35 -35.50 -0.15
C ARG A 604 -9.66 -35.32 -0.92
N GLU A 605 -10.50 -36.35 -0.94
CA GLU A 605 -11.80 -36.30 -1.62
C GLU A 605 -12.73 -35.25 -1.02
N GLU A 606 -12.73 -35.11 0.32
CA GLU A 606 -13.47 -34.07 1.02
C GLU A 606 -13.09 -32.66 0.54
N ARG A 607 -11.79 -32.37 0.38
CA ARG A 607 -11.33 -31.04 -0.12
C ARG A 607 -11.75 -30.78 -1.56
N LEU A 608 -11.69 -31.81 -2.41
CA LEU A 608 -12.11 -31.71 -3.81
C LEU A 608 -13.61 -31.49 -3.91
N ASN A 609 -14.40 -32.19 -3.09
CA ASN A 609 -15.85 -31.99 -3.01
C ASN A 609 -16.22 -30.61 -2.48
N ARG A 610 -15.49 -30.06 -1.50
CA ARG A 610 -15.66 -28.67 -1.05
C ARG A 610 -15.41 -27.69 -2.20
N LEU A 611 -14.30 -27.83 -2.94
CA LEU A 611 -13.98 -26.97 -4.08
C LEU A 611 -15.03 -27.07 -5.20
N ALA A 612 -15.53 -28.28 -5.48
CA ALA A 612 -16.59 -28.49 -6.46
C ALA A 612 -17.96 -27.97 -5.98
N GLY A 613 -18.21 -27.96 -4.66
CA GLY A 613 -19.47 -27.50 -4.08
C GLY A 613 -19.65 -25.99 -4.02
N HIS A 614 -18.56 -25.21 -4.15
CA HIS A 614 -18.61 -23.76 -4.11
C HIS A 614 -19.31 -23.14 -5.33
N ASN A 615 -19.84 -21.92 -5.14
CA ASN A 615 -20.35 -21.10 -6.23
C ASN A 615 -19.23 -20.75 -7.22
N LEU A 616 -19.58 -20.55 -8.49
CA LEU A 616 -18.59 -20.16 -9.49
C LEU A 616 -18.08 -18.76 -9.20
N THR A 617 -16.77 -18.63 -9.04
CA THR A 617 -16.12 -17.32 -8.93
C THR A 617 -16.18 -16.58 -10.27
N GLN A 618 -16.05 -15.25 -10.26
CA GLN A 618 -16.00 -14.46 -11.50
C GLN A 618 -14.86 -14.90 -12.42
N MET A 619 -13.72 -15.34 -11.85
CA MET A 619 -12.65 -15.93 -12.64
C MET A 619 -13.09 -17.21 -13.36
N THR A 620 -13.95 -18.03 -12.75
CA THR A 620 -14.48 -19.23 -13.41
C THR A 620 -15.41 -18.89 -14.56
N LEU A 621 -16.26 -17.86 -14.39
CA LEU A 621 -17.11 -17.34 -15.46
C LEU A 621 -16.26 -16.74 -16.60
N MET A 622 -15.21 -15.98 -16.25
CA MET A 622 -14.26 -15.43 -17.23
C MET A 622 -13.52 -16.54 -17.98
N ARG A 623 -13.07 -17.60 -17.30
CA ARG A 623 -12.50 -18.80 -17.95
C ARG A 623 -13.48 -19.39 -18.97
N GLN A 624 -14.75 -19.54 -18.59
CA GLN A 624 -15.78 -20.06 -19.48
C GLN A 624 -15.98 -19.15 -20.72
N GLN A 625 -16.11 -17.84 -20.53
CA GLN A 625 -16.25 -16.88 -21.63
C GLN A 625 -15.06 -16.90 -22.58
N VAL A 626 -13.84 -16.95 -22.02
CA VAL A 626 -12.60 -17.03 -22.79
C VAL A 626 -12.54 -18.33 -23.60
N LEU A 627 -12.87 -19.47 -23.00
CA LEU A 627 -12.88 -20.78 -23.68
C LEU A 627 -13.95 -20.84 -24.78
N ASN A 628 -15.14 -20.29 -24.52
CA ASN A 628 -16.20 -20.17 -25.53
C ASN A 628 -15.73 -19.37 -26.75
N THR A 629 -15.03 -18.26 -26.50
CA THR A 629 -14.47 -17.41 -27.57
C THR A 629 -13.35 -18.14 -28.33
N ALA A 630 -12.42 -18.74 -27.60
CA ALA A 630 -11.27 -19.48 -28.13
C ALA A 630 -11.67 -20.66 -29.02
N PHE A 631 -12.69 -21.41 -28.61
CA PHE A 631 -13.13 -22.64 -29.27
C PHE A 631 -14.42 -22.47 -30.06
N ALA A 632 -14.86 -21.24 -30.34
CA ALA A 632 -16.14 -20.94 -31.02
C ALA A 632 -16.33 -21.75 -32.31
N THR A 633 -15.29 -21.88 -33.14
CA THR A 633 -15.32 -22.68 -34.37
C THR A 633 -15.53 -24.17 -34.11
N HIS A 634 -14.93 -24.71 -33.05
CA HIS A 634 -15.07 -26.12 -32.67
C HIS A 634 -16.44 -26.41 -32.03
N ILE A 635 -16.97 -25.47 -31.25
CA ILE A 635 -18.32 -25.51 -30.67
C ILE A 635 -19.35 -25.52 -31.79
N LYS A 636 -19.24 -24.59 -32.75
CA LYS A 636 -20.14 -24.51 -33.90
C LYS A 636 -20.10 -25.77 -34.77
N ALA A 637 -18.94 -26.44 -34.84
CA ALA A 637 -18.77 -27.72 -35.53
C ALA A 637 -19.24 -28.94 -34.73
N GLY A 638 -19.78 -28.77 -33.51
CA GLY A 638 -20.26 -29.85 -32.65
C GLY A 638 -19.16 -30.76 -32.08
N LYS A 639 -17.89 -30.37 -32.19
CA LYS A 639 -16.74 -31.18 -31.70
C LYS A 639 -16.49 -31.01 -30.21
N LEU A 640 -17.04 -29.94 -29.65
CA LEU A 640 -16.88 -29.54 -28.26
C LEU A 640 -18.20 -28.94 -27.79
N SER A 641 -18.57 -29.20 -26.54
CA SER A 641 -19.66 -28.50 -25.86
C SER A 641 -19.18 -28.01 -24.51
N MET A 642 -19.84 -27.00 -23.97
CA MET A 642 -19.54 -26.46 -22.65
C MET A 642 -20.81 -26.33 -21.84
N ASP A 643 -20.74 -26.77 -20.58
CA ASP A 643 -21.73 -26.48 -19.56
C ASP A 643 -21.15 -25.48 -18.55
N GLU A 644 -21.89 -25.21 -17.47
CA GLU A 644 -21.47 -24.26 -16.42
C GLU A 644 -20.14 -24.63 -15.76
N ARG A 645 -19.79 -25.93 -15.72
CA ARG A 645 -18.66 -26.45 -14.93
C ARG A 645 -17.68 -27.28 -15.74
N HIS A 646 -18.00 -27.64 -16.97
CA HIS A 646 -17.19 -28.54 -17.78
C HIS A 646 -17.06 -28.10 -19.23
N VAL A 647 -15.87 -28.37 -19.78
CA VAL A 647 -15.67 -28.48 -21.22
C VAL A 647 -15.74 -29.95 -21.61
N ARG A 648 -16.59 -30.30 -22.58
CA ARG A 648 -16.82 -31.67 -23.03
C ARG A 648 -16.29 -31.89 -24.44
N VAL A 649 -15.50 -32.95 -24.63
CA VAL A 649 -14.93 -33.38 -25.91
C VAL A 649 -15.12 -34.89 -26.05
N GLY A 650 -16.13 -35.31 -26.81
CA GLY A 650 -16.55 -36.71 -26.84
C GLY A 650 -16.97 -37.19 -25.44
N ASP A 651 -16.46 -38.34 -25.02
CA ASP A 651 -16.72 -38.96 -23.69
C ASP A 651 -15.99 -38.26 -22.54
N TYR A 652 -15.12 -37.28 -22.84
CA TYR A 652 -14.30 -36.59 -21.85
C TYR A 652 -14.95 -35.30 -21.36
N ALA A 653 -14.86 -35.02 -20.07
CA ALA A 653 -15.24 -33.75 -19.46
C ALA A 653 -14.10 -33.19 -18.60
N VAL A 654 -13.72 -31.93 -18.84
CA VAL A 654 -12.68 -31.18 -18.10
C VAL A 654 -13.35 -30.18 -17.17
N HIS A 655 -13.19 -30.34 -15.86
CA HIS A 655 -13.83 -29.50 -14.84
C HIS A 655 -13.16 -28.12 -14.75
N LEU A 656 -13.93 -27.04 -14.89
CA LEU A 656 -13.44 -25.66 -15.00
C LEU A 656 -12.78 -25.12 -13.72
N VAL A 657 -13.20 -25.59 -12.53
CA VAL A 657 -12.65 -25.16 -11.23
C VAL A 657 -11.42 -25.96 -10.80
N THR A 658 -11.35 -27.25 -11.15
CA THR A 658 -10.31 -28.15 -10.62
C THR A 658 -9.32 -28.61 -11.68
N GLY A 659 -9.64 -28.41 -12.97
CA GLY A 659 -8.86 -28.89 -14.11
C GLY A 659 -8.85 -30.42 -14.28
N ARG A 660 -9.60 -31.16 -13.44
CA ARG A 660 -9.67 -32.63 -13.50
C ARG A 660 -10.36 -33.06 -14.79
N VAL A 661 -9.87 -34.14 -15.38
CA VAL A 661 -10.52 -34.79 -16.51
C VAL A 661 -11.25 -36.03 -16.03
N SER A 662 -12.47 -36.19 -16.52
CA SER A 662 -13.27 -37.40 -16.34
C SER A 662 -13.63 -37.98 -17.70
N ARG A 663 -13.85 -39.30 -17.75
CA ARG A 663 -14.41 -40.02 -18.88
C ARG A 663 -15.58 -40.84 -18.36
N ASP A 664 -16.76 -40.65 -18.95
CA ASP A 664 -18.01 -41.32 -18.51
C ASP A 664 -18.29 -41.18 -17.00
N GLY A 665 -17.90 -40.04 -16.42
CA GLY A 665 -18.05 -39.75 -14.97
C GLY A 665 -16.95 -40.30 -14.07
N GLY A 666 -16.07 -41.18 -14.57
CA GLY A 666 -14.88 -41.66 -13.84
C GLY A 666 -13.69 -40.71 -14.02
N ALA A 667 -12.93 -40.44 -12.95
CA ALA A 667 -11.71 -39.63 -13.06
C ALA A 667 -10.64 -40.36 -13.88
N VAL A 668 -9.97 -39.64 -14.79
CA VAL A 668 -8.90 -40.19 -15.63
C VAL A 668 -7.63 -39.37 -15.44
N ASP A 669 -6.53 -40.06 -15.11
CA ASP A 669 -5.19 -39.46 -15.16
C ASP A 669 -4.72 -39.42 -16.61
N LEU A 670 -5.09 -38.34 -17.29
CA LEU A 670 -4.43 -37.97 -18.53
C LEU A 670 -3.14 -37.23 -18.17
N PRO A 671 -2.01 -37.49 -18.86
CA PRO A 671 -0.86 -36.59 -18.79
C PRO A 671 -1.33 -35.25 -19.34
N LEU A 672 -1.79 -34.38 -18.44
CA LEU A 672 -2.12 -33.00 -18.74
C LEU A 672 -0.87 -32.43 -19.39
N ALA A 673 -0.99 -31.92 -20.61
CA ALA A 673 0.14 -31.34 -21.30
C ALA A 673 0.83 -30.38 -20.32
N ALA A 674 2.13 -30.60 -20.07
CA ALA A 674 2.94 -29.68 -19.29
C ALA A 674 2.73 -28.26 -19.82
N GLN A 675 3.03 -27.23 -19.03
CA GLN A 675 3.12 -25.85 -19.53
C GLN A 675 4.00 -25.83 -20.78
N SER A 676 3.39 -25.99 -21.95
CA SER A 676 4.10 -25.90 -23.20
C SER A 676 4.24 -24.41 -23.36
N GLY A 677 5.44 -23.88 -23.14
CA GLY A 677 5.74 -22.44 -23.29
C GLY A 677 5.49 -21.85 -24.69
N LYS A 678 4.62 -22.48 -25.49
CA LYS A 678 4.06 -22.02 -26.75
C LYS A 678 2.56 -21.81 -26.56
N LEU A 679 2.24 -20.61 -26.09
CA LEU A 679 0.94 -19.93 -26.06
C LEU A 679 0.30 -19.72 -27.45
N ALA A 680 0.51 -20.65 -28.38
CA ALA A 680 0.14 -20.51 -29.79
C ALA A 680 -1.38 -20.52 -30.02
N ALA A 681 -2.19 -20.86 -29.02
CA ALA A 681 -3.64 -20.98 -29.19
C ALA A 681 -4.37 -19.62 -29.16
N LEU A 682 -3.99 -18.64 -28.32
CA LEU A 682 -4.74 -17.37 -28.19
C LEU A 682 -3.79 -16.19 -27.89
N PRO A 683 -3.12 -15.61 -28.90
CA PRO A 683 -2.12 -14.54 -28.73
C PRO A 683 -2.64 -13.26 -28.06
N TRP A 684 -3.95 -13.07 -27.98
CA TRP A 684 -4.61 -11.90 -27.39
C TRP A 684 -4.90 -11.98 -25.89
N LEU A 685 -4.65 -13.13 -25.23
CA LEU A 685 -4.86 -13.28 -23.78
C LEU A 685 -3.57 -13.03 -22.98
N PRO A 686 -3.61 -12.20 -21.92
CA PRO A 686 -2.55 -12.17 -20.92
C PRO A 686 -2.78 -13.33 -19.94
N TYR A 687 -1.93 -14.35 -19.97
CA TYR A 687 -2.05 -15.54 -19.12
C TYR A 687 -1.25 -15.37 -17.82
N ASP A 688 -1.90 -14.87 -16.77
CA ASP A 688 -1.41 -15.00 -15.38
C ASP A 688 -2.11 -16.15 -14.62
N GLU A 689 -3.15 -16.75 -15.23
CA GLU A 689 -4.00 -17.80 -14.66
C GLU A 689 -3.64 -19.17 -15.25
N VAL A 690 -2.87 -19.95 -14.48
CA VAL A 690 -2.25 -21.23 -14.89
C VAL A 690 -3.29 -22.31 -15.20
N LEU A 691 -4.47 -22.24 -14.58
CA LEU A 691 -5.51 -23.27 -14.73
C LEU A 691 -6.21 -23.19 -16.09
N LEU A 692 -6.53 -21.99 -16.59
CA LEU A 692 -7.10 -21.73 -17.91
C LEU A 692 -6.15 -22.21 -19.00
N GLU A 693 -4.85 -21.91 -18.87
CA GLU A 693 -3.84 -22.39 -19.80
C GLU A 693 -3.83 -23.92 -19.84
N ARG A 694 -3.83 -24.57 -18.67
CA ARG A 694 -3.91 -26.04 -18.58
C ARG A 694 -5.19 -26.61 -19.17
N ILE A 695 -6.35 -26.02 -18.89
CA ILE A 695 -7.64 -26.46 -19.43
C ILE A 695 -7.61 -26.34 -20.95
N ALA A 696 -7.20 -25.19 -21.49
CA ALA A 696 -7.11 -24.97 -22.93
C ALA A 696 -6.18 -25.98 -23.61
N ASN A 697 -4.98 -26.22 -23.06
CA ASN A 697 -4.03 -27.19 -23.59
C ASN A 697 -4.59 -28.63 -23.55
N THR A 698 -5.29 -28.97 -22.47
CA THR A 698 -5.93 -30.29 -22.30
C THR A 698 -7.04 -30.50 -23.32
N VAL A 699 -7.89 -29.50 -23.52
CA VAL A 699 -8.95 -29.50 -24.53
C VAL A 699 -8.36 -29.66 -25.94
N CYS A 700 -7.30 -28.91 -26.27
CA CYS A 700 -6.58 -29.08 -27.53
C CYS A 700 -6.03 -30.51 -27.72
N ALA A 701 -5.45 -31.10 -26.68
CA ALA A 701 -4.94 -32.48 -26.73
C ALA A 701 -6.07 -33.49 -26.98
N LEU A 702 -7.23 -33.32 -26.33
CA LEU A 702 -8.41 -34.17 -26.54
C LEU A 702 -9.02 -34.01 -27.94
N LEU A 703 -9.07 -32.79 -28.47
CA LEU A 703 -9.53 -32.50 -29.84
C LEU A 703 -8.61 -33.11 -30.90
N ASN A 704 -7.32 -33.27 -30.62
CA ASN A 704 -6.38 -33.94 -31.52
C ASN A 704 -6.51 -35.47 -31.45
N ARG A 705 -6.81 -36.03 -30.26
CA ARG A 705 -7.04 -37.47 -30.09
C ARG A 705 -8.31 -37.96 -30.76
N SER A 706 -9.37 -37.17 -30.75
CA SER A 706 -10.66 -37.48 -31.39
C SER A 706 -10.65 -37.38 -32.93
N ARG A 707 -9.52 -37.01 -33.56
CA ARG A 707 -9.33 -37.07 -35.02
C ARG A 707 -8.82 -38.43 -35.52
N HIS A 708 -8.46 -39.32 -34.60
CA HIS A 708 -8.12 -40.72 -34.85
C HIS A 708 -9.23 -41.61 -34.31
#